data_AF-A0A410G6M3-F1
#
_entry.id   AF-A0A410G6M3-F1
#
_cell.length_a   1.000
_cell.length_b   1.000
_cell.length_c   1.000
_cell.angle_alpha   90.00
_cell.angle_beta   90.00
_cell.angle_gamma   90.00
#
_symmetry.space_group_name_H-M   'P 1'
#
loop_
_entity.id
_entity.type
_entity.pdbx_description
1 polymer ?
#
loop_
_entity_poly.entity_id
_entity_poly.type
_entity_poly.pdbx_seq_one_letter_code
_entity_poly.pdbx_strand_id
1 'polypeptide(L)'
;MKKITFSILLGLLWFWGSFAQIPIGTQDGTTSTMPIFSCWNYSYSQQLVYQSEINAQGQITSITYFYDVTTGGTDSSTDWTILMGHTPKTNFANENDWVQMGDLTEVFSGTVTFPAQGQQMTIEFDTPFTYNNTDNLVIAVDENQPGFNCSIYFGKTGDLGAARGIYTRSDSDNPDPNNPPAAFTTTNHISTMILGGIQQSCVAVTDVTISDITETGAIVTWVNTTTATDGYTVNVFTDGANPDTDTPVTSETVGEGIETVAVSGLNANTTYDVYVISDCGAGDTATTTVESFTTLPEGGCGAATLPYIMDFETATPPALPECTSSENVGTGNNWETTVYNDNGLSANVLIYTYDSNNAANAWFYTQGVALESGVNYQISYKFFGSEYWPEKMKVAYGTSPEASAMNEQLADYPSIGAAYNEMVSFTVAADGVYYFGFNVYSDADRNRLYLDDIKIIVAPTCPQPTELMATSFSHNSADLSWTAGGDETEWLVTYGEAGFDPTTGGQEATVNTDPTTTITGLDSNTTYDFYVTAICGASDESEMVGPVSATTVCEATELPYFLDFEEVTTPALPECTTTQNVGDGRNWATYSASGNGFNSKVLRYEYSTTYAADAWFYTQGLNLVAGTEYKISYKYGNNSTTKVESLKVAYGTSPNASAMTEELADYPTIGGGTPSTDEVTFTVDTDGVYYFGFNAYSAAFQYYLYVDNISIIVAPSCEMPTNLNADNFTTSTADLSWTAGGTETEWEVLYGEAGFDPTTEGTLVVVDTDPETTITGLEDGTIYEFYVTAICGEDDESEMAGPKQFTTLCTAATVPYVMDFETATTPNLPACTSRENLSEGNNWITTNLNGFGFDSQVLFYNWSSSNDANAWFYTQGVELEADTEYQISYLYGNDNTYGDTEKMKVAYGTYPEASAMTTQLADHPAINSGMATENTVTFTPPADGVYYFGFNAYSPAGNYRLYLDDINVAGNTVGINENEISNINYFPNPVKDNLTISAANSIDAITVYNLLGQTVMQAQPRSTNVVLDLSSLPTGTYVLKANAADSVSTFKVVKK
;
A
#
# COMPACT_ATOMS: atom_id res chain seq x y z
N MET A 1 48.24 36.60 4.16
CA MET A 1 48.59 37.92 4.77
C MET A 1 49.81 37.72 5.65
N LYS A 2 50.81 38.57 5.48
CA LYS A 2 52.21 38.35 5.88
C LYS A 2 52.40 38.28 7.41
N LYS A 3 52.92 37.16 7.92
CA LYS A 3 53.71 37.13 9.17
C LYS A 3 55.17 36.90 8.80
N ILE A 4 56.01 37.76 9.33
CA ILE A 4 57.42 37.95 8.99
C ILE A 4 58.26 36.87 9.67
N THR A 5 59.04 36.16 8.88
CA THR A 5 60.08 35.21 9.28
C THR A 5 61.23 35.96 9.96
N PHE A 6 61.65 35.55 11.16
CA PHE A 6 62.90 35.98 11.77
C PHE A 6 63.89 34.82 11.68
N SER A 7 64.89 34.97 10.79
CA SER A 7 65.98 34.02 10.62
C SER A 7 67.13 34.33 11.58
N ILE A 8 67.62 33.29 12.25
CA ILE A 8 68.84 33.27 13.05
C ILE A 8 70.06 33.46 12.13
N LEU A 9 70.95 34.38 12.46
CA LEU A 9 72.34 34.36 11.98
C LEU A 9 73.31 34.61 13.13
N LEU A 10 74.28 33.69 13.20
CA LEU A 10 75.25 33.43 14.26
C LEU A 10 76.37 34.49 14.33
N GLY A 11 76.83 34.77 15.56
CA GLY A 11 78.27 34.97 15.85
C GLY A 11 78.72 36.38 16.27
N LEU A 12 78.90 36.59 17.58
CA LEU A 12 80.09 37.25 18.12
C LEU A 12 80.20 37.04 19.63
N LEU A 13 81.27 36.33 20.01
CA LEU A 13 81.76 36.09 21.37
C LEU A 13 81.85 37.37 22.19
N TRP A 14 81.08 37.47 23.27
CA TRP A 14 81.45 38.20 24.48
C TRP A 14 81.29 37.25 25.67
N PHE A 15 82.42 36.83 26.24
CA PHE A 15 82.50 36.14 27.52
C PHE A 15 81.89 37.05 28.60
N TRP A 16 80.72 36.69 29.12
CA TRP A 16 80.31 37.01 30.47
C TRP A 16 80.13 35.67 31.18
N GLY A 17 80.81 35.48 32.31
CA GLY A 17 80.61 34.27 33.12
C GLY A 17 79.13 34.10 33.39
N SER A 18 78.59 32.91 33.16
CA SER A 18 77.23 32.56 33.54
C SER A 18 77.12 32.66 35.06
N PHE A 19 76.59 33.78 35.56
CA PHE A 19 76.19 33.87 36.95
C PHE A 19 74.95 32.99 37.12
N ALA A 20 74.95 32.14 38.14
CA ALA A 20 73.85 31.21 38.41
C ALA A 20 72.53 31.96 38.71
N GLN A 21 71.40 31.46 38.20
CA GLN A 21 70.08 32.10 38.27
C GLN A 21 68.99 31.05 38.48
N ILE A 22 68.07 31.27 39.44
CA ILE A 22 66.92 30.38 39.70
C ILE A 22 65.61 31.17 39.53
N PRO A 23 64.79 30.86 38.52
CA PRO A 23 63.48 31.48 38.36
C PRO A 23 62.46 30.92 39.37
N ILE A 24 61.65 31.80 39.95
CA ILE A 24 60.61 31.48 40.94
C ILE A 24 59.25 31.83 40.35
N GLY A 25 58.43 30.79 40.15
CA GLY A 25 57.07 30.86 39.65
C GLY A 25 56.95 31.12 38.14
N THR A 26 55.88 30.60 37.53
CA THR A 26 55.51 30.91 36.13
C THR A 26 54.67 32.18 36.09
N GLN A 27 54.95 33.07 35.15
CA GLN A 27 54.23 34.35 35.03
C GLN A 27 52.80 34.13 34.53
N ASP A 28 51.82 34.53 35.35
CA ASP A 28 50.38 34.46 35.07
C ASP A 28 49.74 35.83 35.34
N GLY A 29 50.09 36.78 34.47
CA GLY A 29 49.66 38.19 34.55
C GLY A 29 50.57 39.07 35.41
N THR A 30 50.03 40.20 35.85
CA THR A 30 50.76 41.22 36.62
C THR A 30 50.00 41.63 37.89
N THR A 31 50.72 42.22 38.84
CA THR A 31 50.18 42.75 40.10
C THR A 31 50.80 44.10 40.43
N SER A 32 50.01 44.98 41.05
CA SER A 32 50.47 46.26 41.60
C SER A 32 50.61 46.24 43.11
N THR A 33 50.47 45.08 43.76
CA THR A 33 50.49 44.95 45.22
C THR A 33 51.71 44.22 45.77
N MET A 34 52.54 43.65 44.88
CA MET A 34 53.79 42.96 45.18
C MET A 34 54.82 43.28 44.07
N PRO A 35 56.13 43.37 44.38
CA PRO A 35 56.70 43.34 45.73
C PRO A 35 56.40 44.61 46.54
N ILE A 36 55.87 45.67 45.93
CA ILE A 36 55.39 46.87 46.62
C ILE A 36 53.96 47.19 46.21
N PHE A 37 53.25 48.01 47.00
CA PHE A 37 51.99 48.61 46.58
C PHE A 37 52.13 50.10 46.29
N SER A 38 52.54 50.41 45.06
CA SER A 38 52.92 51.75 44.63
C SER A 38 51.80 52.78 44.54
N CYS A 39 50.53 52.43 44.78
CA CYS A 39 49.42 53.38 44.78
C CYS A 39 49.31 54.24 46.06
N TRP A 40 50.23 54.04 47.01
CA TRP A 40 50.23 54.69 48.32
C TRP A 40 51.61 55.27 48.60
N ASN A 41 51.70 56.23 49.51
CA ASN A 41 52.98 56.88 49.81
C ASN A 41 54.02 55.94 50.42
N TYR A 42 53.57 54.86 51.09
CA TYR A 42 54.43 53.87 51.70
C TYR A 42 53.78 52.50 51.63
N SER A 43 54.57 51.44 51.50
CA SER A 43 54.07 50.07 51.55
C SER A 43 55.10 49.10 52.10
N TYR A 44 54.64 48.10 52.86
CA TYR A 44 55.49 47.01 53.34
C TYR A 44 54.85 45.67 52.99
N SER A 45 55.65 44.75 52.46
CA SER A 45 55.20 43.43 52.02
C SER A 45 56.15 42.31 52.44
N GLN A 46 55.62 41.08 52.53
CA GLN A 46 56.40 39.84 52.63
C GLN A 46 55.86 38.77 51.68
N GLN A 47 56.76 37.99 51.10
CA GLN A 47 56.47 36.92 50.16
C GLN A 47 57.22 35.65 50.59
N LEU A 48 56.54 34.49 50.60
CA LEU A 48 57.13 33.19 50.89
C LEU A 48 57.49 32.46 49.59
N VAL A 49 58.75 32.06 49.44
CA VAL A 49 59.27 31.17 48.39
C VAL A 49 59.64 29.84 49.05
N TYR A 50 59.08 28.74 48.57
CA TYR A 50 59.29 27.42 49.17
C TYR A 50 60.68 26.88 48.85
N GLN A 51 61.20 26.08 49.77
CA GLN A 51 62.49 25.41 49.58
C GLN A 51 62.52 24.57 48.31
N SER A 52 61.44 23.86 47.99
CA SER A 52 61.33 23.05 46.78
C SER A 52 61.37 23.86 45.47
N GLU A 53 61.00 25.15 45.51
CA GLU A 53 61.05 26.03 44.33
C GLU A 53 62.45 26.58 44.08
N ILE A 54 63.29 26.65 45.11
CA ILE A 54 64.69 27.07 44.99
C ILE A 54 65.57 25.84 44.75
N ASN A 55 65.38 24.79 45.54
CA ASN A 55 66.08 23.51 45.52
C ASN A 55 67.61 23.64 45.28
N ALA A 56 68.22 24.60 45.98
CA ALA A 56 69.61 24.97 45.85
C ALA A 56 70.13 25.55 47.17
N GLN A 57 71.40 25.34 47.49
CA GLN A 57 72.08 25.98 48.62
C GLN A 57 73.15 26.94 48.08
N GLY A 58 73.30 28.13 48.67
CA GLY A 58 74.31 29.09 48.22
C GLY A 58 74.00 30.53 48.58
N GLN A 59 74.75 31.45 47.97
CA GLN A 59 74.54 32.88 48.14
C GLN A 59 73.56 33.41 47.08
N ILE A 60 72.47 34.02 47.52
CA ILE A 60 71.63 34.86 46.67
C ILE A 60 72.27 36.25 46.67
N THR A 61 72.72 36.70 45.51
CA THR A 61 73.43 37.99 45.34
C THR A 61 72.56 39.04 44.68
N SER A 62 71.46 38.66 44.04
CA SER A 62 70.52 39.59 43.44
C SER A 62 69.12 39.01 43.31
N ILE A 63 68.15 39.89 43.12
CA ILE A 63 66.79 39.54 42.74
C ILE A 63 66.39 40.30 41.48
N THR A 64 65.78 39.59 40.54
CA THR A 64 65.26 40.20 39.31
C THR A 64 63.75 40.05 39.26
N TYR A 65 63.03 41.16 39.12
CA TYR A 65 61.59 41.18 38.91
C TYR A 65 61.25 41.47 37.45
N PHE A 66 60.12 40.97 36.96
CA PHE A 66 59.60 41.31 35.64
C PHE A 66 58.74 42.57 35.73
N TYR A 67 59.11 43.65 35.05
CA TYR A 67 58.46 44.95 35.14
C TYR A 67 57.56 45.25 33.92
N ASP A 68 56.33 45.70 34.18
CA ASP A 68 55.35 46.09 33.15
C ASP A 68 54.65 47.41 33.53
N VAL A 69 54.33 48.24 32.53
CA VAL A 69 53.81 49.63 32.72
C VAL A 69 52.69 49.93 31.74
N THR A 70 51.66 50.64 32.21
CA THR A 70 50.60 51.15 31.33
C THR A 70 50.67 52.63 30.94
N THR A 71 51.53 53.51 31.48
CA THR A 71 51.96 54.79 30.84
C THR A 71 52.94 55.62 31.72
N GLY A 72 54.06 56.07 31.15
CA GLY A 72 54.70 57.41 31.36
C GLY A 72 55.17 57.86 32.77
N GLY A 73 56.48 57.76 33.00
CA GLY A 73 57.33 58.20 34.13
C GLY A 73 56.93 59.37 35.06
N THR A 74 57.13 59.09 36.37
CA THR A 74 57.57 60.03 37.43
C THR A 74 58.37 59.27 38.52
N ASP A 75 59.40 59.88 39.10
CA ASP A 75 60.34 59.34 40.10
C ASP A 75 59.70 59.15 41.51
N SER A 76 58.72 58.25 41.63
CA SER A 76 58.03 57.96 42.90
C SER A 76 57.93 56.45 43.14
N SER A 77 57.84 56.05 44.42
CA SER A 77 57.94 54.67 44.88
C SER A 77 59.29 54.00 44.56
N THR A 78 60.40 54.74 44.65
CA THR A 78 61.75 54.28 44.27
C THR A 78 62.69 54.02 45.44
N ASP A 79 62.35 54.35 46.69
CA ASP A 79 63.25 54.14 47.84
C ASP A 79 62.89 52.84 48.57
N TRP A 80 63.65 51.76 48.31
CA TRP A 80 63.29 50.41 48.76
C TRP A 80 64.32 49.87 49.76
N THR A 81 63.83 49.20 50.78
CA THR A 81 64.62 48.30 51.65
C THR A 81 64.14 46.86 51.42
N ILE A 82 65.05 45.97 51.04
CA ILE A 82 64.77 44.54 50.82
C ILE A 82 65.41 43.74 51.95
N LEU A 83 64.60 42.87 52.56
CA LEU A 83 65.02 41.98 53.63
C LEU A 83 64.76 40.53 53.23
N MET A 84 65.65 39.63 53.64
CA MET A 84 65.51 38.19 53.42
C MET A 84 65.71 37.40 54.71
N GLY A 85 64.99 36.30 54.87
CA GLY A 85 65.10 35.43 56.04
C GLY A 85 64.71 33.99 55.73
N HIS A 86 65.15 33.08 56.60
CA HIS A 86 64.69 31.69 56.62
C HIS A 86 63.44 31.59 57.47
N THR A 87 62.45 30.82 57.02
CA THR A 87 61.23 30.62 57.80
C THR A 87 60.65 29.22 57.62
N PRO A 88 60.13 28.60 58.68
CA PRO A 88 59.37 27.35 58.56
C PRO A 88 57.93 27.58 58.07
N LYS A 89 57.49 28.84 57.91
CA LYS A 89 56.13 29.16 57.47
C LYS A 89 55.88 28.66 56.06
N THR A 90 54.72 28.03 55.87
CA THR A 90 54.21 27.63 54.55
C THR A 90 53.10 28.55 54.05
N ASN A 91 52.52 29.40 54.90
CA ASN A 91 51.56 30.44 54.55
C ASN A 91 51.50 31.51 55.66
N PHE A 92 50.91 32.67 55.34
CA PHE A 92 50.50 33.68 56.31
C PHE A 92 49.08 33.40 56.79
N ALA A 93 48.92 33.08 58.08
CA ALA A 93 47.65 32.60 58.61
C ALA A 93 46.58 33.70 58.75
N ASN A 94 46.98 34.96 58.93
CA ASN A 94 46.11 36.12 59.06
C ASN A 94 46.90 37.44 58.87
N GLU A 95 46.23 38.58 58.93
CA GLU A 95 46.78 39.91 58.66
C GLU A 95 47.81 40.41 59.68
N ASN A 96 48.07 39.69 60.78
CA ASN A 96 49.11 40.05 61.75
C ASN A 96 50.31 39.09 61.72
N ASP A 97 50.32 38.11 60.81
CA ASP A 97 51.24 36.97 60.83
C ASP A 97 52.61 37.23 60.17
N TRP A 98 53.13 38.45 60.29
CA TRP A 98 54.43 38.86 59.73
C TRP A 98 55.59 38.03 60.30
N VAL A 99 56.56 37.67 59.45
CA VAL A 99 57.88 37.24 59.92
C VAL A 99 58.55 38.44 60.59
N GLN A 100 59.01 38.23 61.83
CA GLN A 100 59.53 39.31 62.67
C GLN A 100 60.92 39.74 62.20
N MET A 101 61.25 41.03 62.36
CA MET A 101 62.53 41.59 61.90
C MET A 101 63.78 40.89 62.47
N GLY A 102 63.68 40.25 63.64
CA GLY A 102 64.78 39.46 64.21
C GLY A 102 65.20 38.24 63.40
N ASP A 103 64.33 37.75 62.51
CA ASP A 103 64.57 36.62 61.61
C ASP A 103 64.89 37.08 60.17
N LEU A 104 64.99 38.39 59.94
CA LEU A 104 65.25 39.00 58.64
C LEU A 104 66.62 39.68 58.61
N THR A 105 67.28 39.63 57.46
CA THR A 105 68.54 40.31 57.17
C THR A 105 68.31 41.33 56.07
N GLU A 106 68.74 42.58 56.27
CA GLU A 106 68.72 43.60 55.22
C GLU A 106 69.77 43.25 54.16
N VAL A 107 69.32 43.06 52.92
CA VAL A 107 70.18 42.69 51.78
C VAL A 107 70.40 43.85 50.82
N PHE A 108 69.50 44.83 50.82
CA PHE A 108 69.58 46.05 50.00
C PHE A 108 68.80 47.18 50.68
N SER A 109 69.34 48.40 50.65
CA SER A 109 68.60 49.61 51.01
C SER A 109 69.04 50.78 50.14
N GLY A 110 68.10 51.37 49.39
CA GLY A 110 68.36 52.55 48.59
C GLY A 110 67.39 52.74 47.42
N THR A 111 67.76 53.66 46.53
CA THR A 111 66.93 54.03 45.38
C THR A 111 67.03 53.02 44.23
N VAL A 112 65.91 52.44 43.82
CA VAL A 112 65.79 51.54 42.67
C VAL A 112 65.45 52.30 41.38
N THR A 113 65.84 51.75 40.22
CA THR A 113 65.53 52.32 38.90
C THR A 113 64.59 51.40 38.13
N PHE A 114 63.44 51.89 37.70
CA PHE A 114 62.50 51.12 36.89
C PHE A 114 62.93 51.08 35.41
N PRO A 115 63.01 49.89 34.77
CA PRO A 115 63.44 49.75 33.38
C PRO A 115 62.30 50.10 32.39
N ALA A 116 62.51 49.92 31.08
CA ALA A 116 61.41 50.11 30.12
C ALA A 116 60.35 49.00 30.25
N GLN A 117 59.13 49.25 29.75
CA GLN A 117 58.04 48.27 29.79
C GLN A 117 58.48 46.89 29.22
N GLY A 118 58.13 45.81 29.92
CA GLY A 118 58.41 44.44 29.50
C GLY A 118 59.85 44.00 29.73
N GLN A 119 60.65 44.81 30.42
CA GLN A 119 62.03 44.48 30.77
C GLN A 119 62.15 43.95 32.20
N GLN A 120 63.26 43.27 32.46
CA GLN A 120 63.64 42.80 33.79
C GLN A 120 64.28 43.92 34.60
N MET A 121 63.94 43.98 35.88
CA MET A 121 64.48 44.88 36.88
C MET A 121 65.33 44.09 37.87
N THR A 122 66.64 44.18 37.75
CA THR A 122 67.59 43.49 38.63
C THR A 122 68.08 44.41 39.73
N ILE A 123 67.98 43.95 40.97
CA ILE A 123 68.47 44.61 42.17
C ILE A 123 69.59 43.73 42.74
N GLU A 124 70.82 44.24 42.66
CA GLU A 124 72.00 43.60 43.27
C GLU A 124 72.04 43.91 44.77
N PHE A 125 72.39 42.92 45.58
CA PHE A 125 72.43 43.07 47.03
C PHE A 125 73.76 43.63 47.51
N ASP A 126 73.69 44.58 48.45
CA ASP A 126 74.85 45.09 49.16
C ASP A 126 75.46 44.01 50.07
N THR A 127 74.60 43.16 50.62
CA THR A 127 74.98 41.99 51.42
C THR A 127 74.31 40.74 50.85
N PRO A 128 75.07 39.80 50.24
CA PRO A 128 74.52 38.53 49.76
C PRO A 128 73.85 37.73 50.88
N PHE A 129 72.70 37.13 50.58
CA PHE A 129 71.97 36.29 51.53
C PHE A 129 72.34 34.82 51.36
N THR A 130 72.76 34.14 52.44
CA THR A 130 73.08 32.70 52.37
C THR A 130 71.82 31.87 52.57
N TYR A 131 71.35 31.24 51.50
CA TYR A 131 70.19 30.35 51.55
C TYR A 131 70.59 28.91 51.90
N ASN A 132 69.85 28.27 52.82
CA ASN A 132 70.26 27.04 53.49
C ASN A 132 69.71 25.76 52.83
N ASN A 133 68.77 25.90 51.89
CA ASN A 133 68.06 24.79 51.25
C ASN A 133 67.30 23.86 52.21
N THR A 134 67.00 24.30 53.44
CA THR A 134 66.23 23.53 54.42
C THR A 134 64.93 24.23 54.82
N ASP A 135 64.95 25.55 54.91
CA ASP A 135 63.78 26.36 55.28
C ASP A 135 63.23 27.10 54.06
N ASN A 136 61.96 27.53 54.11
CA ASN A 136 61.43 28.42 53.09
C ASN A 136 62.12 29.79 53.18
N LEU A 137 62.20 30.50 52.07
CA LEU A 137 62.73 31.86 52.00
C LEU A 137 61.58 32.85 52.15
N VAL A 138 61.69 33.80 53.07
CA VAL A 138 60.84 34.99 53.10
C VAL A 138 61.59 36.18 52.50
N ILE A 139 60.92 36.92 51.63
CA ILE A 139 61.43 38.14 51.00
C ILE A 139 60.49 39.28 51.38
N ALA A 140 60.98 40.24 52.15
CA ALA A 140 60.25 41.44 52.53
C ALA A 140 60.73 42.64 51.71
N VAL A 141 59.80 43.50 51.31
CA VAL A 141 60.13 44.75 50.63
C VAL A 141 59.36 45.90 51.28
N ASP A 142 60.11 46.91 51.68
CA ASP A 142 59.64 48.14 52.32
C ASP A 142 59.91 49.35 51.42
N GLU A 143 58.86 50.06 51.05
CA GLU A 143 58.88 51.24 50.18
C GLU A 143 58.72 52.51 51.02
N ASN A 144 59.78 53.32 51.04
CA ASN A 144 60.03 54.38 52.03
C ASN A 144 59.84 55.80 51.47
N GLN A 145 59.62 55.97 50.16
CA GLN A 145 59.60 57.29 49.52
C GLN A 145 58.19 57.90 49.58
N PRO A 146 58.00 59.07 50.22
CA PRO A 146 56.70 59.75 50.17
C PRO A 146 56.30 60.09 48.73
N GLY A 147 55.22 59.47 48.25
CA GLY A 147 54.62 59.71 46.93
C GLY A 147 54.24 58.41 46.23
N PHE A 148 53.12 58.41 45.50
CA PHE A 148 52.59 57.21 44.86
C PHE A 148 52.69 57.23 43.34
N ASN A 149 52.83 56.05 42.73
CA ASN A 149 52.68 55.80 41.31
C ASN A 149 51.85 54.52 41.04
N CYS A 150 50.56 54.70 40.76
CA CYS A 150 49.62 53.62 40.44
C CYS A 150 49.84 52.92 39.08
N SER A 151 50.95 53.20 38.39
CA SER A 151 51.25 52.64 37.05
C SER A 151 52.36 51.58 37.07
N ILE A 152 52.85 51.21 38.25
CA ILE A 152 53.90 50.20 38.44
C ILE A 152 53.24 48.84 38.64
N TYR A 153 53.56 47.90 37.75
CA TYR A 153 53.11 46.51 37.84
C TYR A 153 54.29 45.55 37.69
N PHE A 154 54.22 44.44 38.40
CA PHE A 154 55.21 43.37 38.34
C PHE A 154 54.56 42.07 37.90
N GLY A 155 55.31 41.20 37.23
CA GLY A 155 54.88 39.83 36.94
C GLY A 155 54.50 39.11 38.23
N LYS A 156 53.38 38.39 38.22
CA LYS A 156 52.92 37.57 39.36
C LYS A 156 52.73 36.12 38.96
N THR A 157 52.76 35.24 39.94
CA THR A 157 52.30 33.86 39.78
C THR A 157 50.77 33.80 39.62
N GLY A 158 50.29 32.64 39.17
CA GLY A 158 48.87 32.28 39.31
C GLY A 158 48.48 32.07 40.78
N ASP A 159 47.26 31.60 41.02
CA ASP A 159 46.81 31.19 42.35
C ASP A 159 47.65 30.00 42.86
N LEU A 160 48.42 30.21 43.93
CA LEU A 160 49.30 29.18 44.52
C LEU A 160 48.59 28.29 45.55
N GLY A 161 47.27 28.45 45.74
CA GLY A 161 46.47 27.64 46.66
C GLY A 161 46.71 27.90 48.16
N ALA A 162 47.63 28.80 48.50
CA ALA A 162 47.95 29.21 49.88
C ALA A 162 48.30 30.69 49.95
N ALA A 163 47.99 31.35 51.07
CA ALA A 163 48.30 32.76 51.32
C ALA A 163 49.81 32.99 51.48
N ARG A 164 50.54 33.12 50.37
CA ARG A 164 52.00 33.22 50.31
C ARG A 164 52.54 34.65 50.25
N GLY A 165 51.68 35.65 50.13
CA GLY A 165 52.04 37.06 50.30
C GLY A 165 51.20 37.75 51.36
N ILE A 166 51.74 38.80 51.97
CA ILE A 166 51.07 39.67 52.94
C ILE A 166 51.58 41.10 52.75
N TYR A 167 50.68 42.09 52.71
CA TYR A 167 51.10 43.49 52.53
C TYR A 167 50.22 44.49 53.27
N THR A 168 50.80 45.63 53.59
CA THR A 168 50.13 46.81 54.13
C THR A 168 50.51 48.07 53.34
N ARG A 169 49.77 49.16 53.54
CA ARG A 169 49.98 50.42 52.84
C ARG A 169 49.49 51.61 53.66
N SER A 170 50.10 52.78 53.45
CA SER A 170 49.79 53.97 54.23
C SER A 170 50.11 55.24 53.46
N ASP A 171 49.26 56.27 53.61
CA ASP A 171 49.51 57.62 53.07
C ASP A 171 50.17 58.54 54.10
N SER A 172 50.09 58.22 55.40
CA SER A 172 50.49 59.12 56.49
C SER A 172 51.80 58.71 57.14
N ASP A 173 51.91 57.43 57.51
CA ASP A 173 53.02 56.89 58.30
C ASP A 173 53.67 55.75 57.54
N ASN A 174 54.99 55.80 57.37
CA ASN A 174 55.74 54.70 56.77
C ASN A 174 55.67 53.46 57.69
N PRO A 175 55.17 52.29 57.22
CA PRO A 175 55.13 51.08 58.03
C PRO A 175 56.53 50.72 58.56
N ASP A 176 56.68 50.55 59.88
CA ASP A 176 57.96 50.16 60.49
C ASP A 176 58.12 48.64 60.44
N PRO A 177 59.10 48.07 59.69
CA PRO A 177 59.31 46.62 59.64
C PRO A 177 59.63 45.97 60.99
N ASN A 178 60.13 46.74 61.99
CA ASN A 178 60.37 46.23 63.34
C ASN A 178 59.09 46.02 64.15
N ASN A 179 58.03 46.74 63.81
CA ASN A 179 56.73 46.66 64.46
C ASN A 179 55.62 46.91 63.42
N PRO A 180 55.45 45.97 62.47
CA PRO A 180 54.59 46.20 61.32
C PRO A 180 53.13 46.33 61.76
N PRO A 181 52.36 47.26 61.19
CA PRO A 181 50.93 47.35 61.47
C PRO A 181 50.20 46.10 60.94
N ALA A 182 48.93 45.95 61.31
CA ALA A 182 48.09 44.94 60.67
C ALA A 182 48.15 45.11 59.14
N ALA A 183 48.33 44.00 58.44
CA ALA A 183 48.30 43.97 56.99
C ALA A 183 46.96 44.43 56.47
N PHE A 184 46.96 44.97 55.25
CA PHE A 184 45.70 45.21 54.58
C PHE A 184 45.01 43.88 54.22
N THR A 185 45.79 42.91 53.73
CA THR A 185 45.32 41.56 53.44
C THR A 185 46.49 40.60 53.19
N THR A 186 46.17 39.30 53.08
CA THR A 186 47.05 38.26 52.55
C THR A 186 46.66 37.92 51.11
N THR A 187 47.60 37.38 50.33
CA THR A 187 47.41 37.04 48.91
C THR A 187 47.94 35.66 48.59
N ASN A 188 47.29 34.97 47.65
CA ASN A 188 47.65 33.65 47.16
C ASN A 188 48.59 33.67 45.93
N HIS A 189 48.97 34.85 45.45
CA HIS A 189 50.04 35.02 44.47
C HIS A 189 51.21 35.79 45.07
N ILE A 190 52.41 35.54 44.54
CA ILE A 190 53.62 36.33 44.80
C ILE A 190 54.15 36.91 43.48
N SER A 191 55.14 37.80 43.54
CA SER A 191 55.83 38.28 42.34
C SER A 191 56.62 37.13 41.71
N THR A 192 56.59 37.01 40.38
CA THR A 192 57.58 36.18 39.69
C THR A 192 58.94 36.87 39.74
N MET A 193 59.98 36.12 40.08
CA MET A 193 61.31 36.66 40.30
C MET A 193 62.39 35.67 39.87
N ILE A 194 63.62 36.15 39.68
CA ILE A 194 64.81 35.31 39.48
C ILE A 194 65.79 35.62 40.60
N LEU A 195 66.23 34.59 41.32
CA LEU A 195 67.27 34.67 42.34
C LEU A 195 68.64 34.50 41.68
N GLY A 196 69.46 35.54 41.67
CA GLY A 196 70.82 35.50 41.12
C GLY A 196 71.85 35.05 42.15
N GLY A 197 72.94 34.44 41.70
CA GLY A 197 74.08 33.98 42.52
C GLY A 197 73.98 32.54 43.02
N ILE A 198 72.81 31.90 42.90
CA ILE A 198 72.50 30.55 43.39
C ILE A 198 72.18 29.59 42.21
N GLN A 199 72.63 28.33 42.25
CA GLN A 199 72.47 27.33 41.17
C GLN A 199 71.71 26.07 41.65
N GLN A 200 70.77 25.55 40.85
CA GLN A 200 69.99 24.32 41.11
C GLN A 200 70.66 23.04 40.53
N SER A 201 70.38 21.88 41.15
CA SER A 201 70.96 20.53 40.97
C SER A 201 70.38 19.68 39.79
N CYS A 202 70.98 18.50 39.56
CA CYS A 202 70.78 17.47 38.49
C CYS A 202 69.46 17.44 37.67
N VAL A 203 69.54 17.19 36.34
CA VAL A 203 68.37 17.14 35.42
C VAL A 203 68.11 15.72 34.91
N ALA A 204 66.85 15.27 34.96
CA ALA A 204 66.42 13.98 34.40
C ALA A 204 66.51 13.97 32.86
N VAL A 205 66.65 12.80 32.25
CA VAL A 205 66.58 12.63 30.78
C VAL A 205 65.16 12.83 30.25
N THR A 206 65.00 12.98 28.94
CA THR A 206 63.69 13.11 28.26
C THR A 206 63.52 12.06 27.16
N ASP A 207 62.31 11.94 26.61
CA ASP A 207 61.98 11.05 25.49
C ASP A 207 62.36 9.58 25.71
N VAL A 208 61.99 9.04 26.88
CA VAL A 208 62.15 7.61 27.16
C VAL A 208 61.20 6.81 26.26
N THR A 209 61.73 5.82 25.54
CA THR A 209 60.98 4.95 24.62
C THR A 209 61.35 3.49 24.86
N ILE A 210 60.36 2.59 24.69
CA ILE A 210 60.53 1.14 24.80
C ILE A 210 60.32 0.48 23.44
N SER A 211 61.22 -0.43 23.08
CA SER A 211 61.20 -1.16 21.80
C SER A 211 61.68 -2.61 22.00
N ASP A 212 61.61 -3.44 20.96
CA ASP A 212 62.12 -4.82 20.95
C ASP A 212 61.71 -5.65 22.17
N ILE A 213 60.42 -5.55 22.54
CA ILE A 213 59.85 -6.27 23.67
C ILE A 213 59.87 -7.78 23.36
N THR A 214 60.39 -8.55 24.30
CA THR A 214 60.46 -10.01 24.28
C THR A 214 59.69 -10.59 25.46
N GLU A 215 59.66 -11.92 25.58
CA GLU A 215 59.07 -12.61 26.74
C GLU A 215 59.76 -12.24 28.07
N THR A 216 61.03 -11.83 28.01
CA THR A 216 61.87 -11.66 29.22
C THR A 216 62.62 -10.33 29.29
N GLY A 217 62.31 -9.37 28.42
CA GLY A 217 63.10 -8.13 28.30
C GLY A 217 62.59 -7.17 27.24
N ALA A 218 63.23 -6.00 27.14
CA ALA A 218 62.98 -4.97 26.14
C ALA A 218 64.21 -4.06 25.96
N ILE A 219 64.21 -3.17 24.98
CA ILE A 219 65.21 -2.10 24.81
C ILE A 219 64.60 -0.76 25.24
N VAL A 220 65.29 -0.08 26.16
CA VAL A 220 64.93 1.26 26.66
C VAL A 220 65.89 2.28 26.06
N THR A 221 65.37 3.35 25.45
CA THR A 221 66.15 4.42 24.80
C THR A 221 65.69 5.79 25.30
N TRP A 222 66.59 6.78 25.42
CA TRP A 222 66.28 8.14 25.89
C TRP A 222 67.18 9.20 25.23
N VAL A 223 66.81 10.47 25.39
CA VAL A 223 67.64 11.62 24.98
C VAL A 223 68.53 12.06 26.13
N ASN A 224 69.84 12.19 25.87
CA ASN A 224 70.83 12.54 26.90
C ASN A 224 70.61 13.94 27.52
N THR A 225 71.18 14.15 28.71
CA THR A 225 71.24 15.46 29.37
C THR A 225 72.70 15.82 29.67
N THR A 226 73.07 17.09 29.47
CA THR A 226 74.44 17.56 29.71
C THR A 226 74.83 17.61 31.19
N THR A 227 73.88 17.34 32.10
CA THR A 227 74.11 17.37 33.55
C THR A 227 74.50 16.00 34.13
N ALA A 228 74.18 14.89 33.45
CA ALA A 228 74.43 13.52 33.90
C ALA A 228 75.89 13.10 33.63
N THR A 229 76.82 13.59 34.46
CA THR A 229 78.27 13.36 34.27
C THR A 229 78.78 11.99 34.74
N ASP A 230 78.01 11.25 35.55
CA ASP A 230 78.37 9.91 36.05
C ASP A 230 77.51 8.79 35.43
N GLY A 231 76.71 9.10 34.41
CA GLY A 231 75.97 8.13 33.59
C GLY A 231 74.49 8.01 33.94
N TYR A 232 73.91 6.84 33.66
CA TYR A 232 72.47 6.58 33.81
C TYR A 232 72.21 5.23 34.46
N THR A 233 71.14 5.14 35.26
CA THR A 233 70.61 3.86 35.76
C THR A 233 69.17 3.68 35.32
N VAL A 234 68.86 2.56 34.66
CA VAL A 234 67.51 2.19 34.24
C VAL A 234 66.98 1.15 35.21
N ASN A 235 65.94 1.52 35.96
CA ASN A 235 65.24 0.63 36.89
C ASN A 235 63.90 0.22 36.31
N VAL A 236 63.62 -1.08 36.36
CA VAL A 236 62.35 -1.67 35.92
C VAL A 236 61.64 -2.26 37.13
N PHE A 237 60.41 -1.82 37.39
CA PHE A 237 59.57 -2.29 38.49
C PHE A 237 58.31 -2.96 37.95
N THR A 238 57.65 -3.80 38.75
CA THR A 238 56.29 -4.24 38.41
C THR A 238 55.33 -3.06 38.39
N ASP A 239 54.35 -3.06 37.48
CA ASP A 239 53.33 -2.01 37.36
C ASP A 239 52.75 -1.58 38.72
N GLY A 240 52.77 -0.26 38.97
CA GLY A 240 52.24 0.38 40.18
C GLY A 240 53.11 0.24 41.44
N ALA A 241 54.30 -0.35 41.33
CA ALA A 241 55.27 -0.36 42.44
C ALA A 241 55.82 1.04 42.72
N ASN A 242 56.14 1.34 43.98
CA ASN A 242 56.68 2.62 44.39
C ASN A 242 58.22 2.63 44.23
N PRO A 243 58.78 3.42 43.29
CA PRO A 243 60.22 3.43 43.01
C PRO A 243 61.08 3.90 44.20
N ASP A 244 60.50 4.62 45.18
CA ASP A 244 61.22 5.11 46.36
C ASP A 244 61.40 4.03 47.45
N THR A 245 60.54 3.00 47.46
CA THR A 245 60.50 2.00 48.55
C THR A 245 60.64 0.56 48.11
N ASP A 246 60.26 0.26 46.87
CA ASP A 246 60.30 -1.09 46.33
C ASP A 246 61.66 -1.39 45.67
N THR A 247 61.97 -2.67 45.50
CA THR A 247 63.21 -3.09 44.82
C THR A 247 62.91 -3.32 43.35
N PRO A 248 63.70 -2.78 42.41
CA PRO A 248 63.50 -3.02 40.99
C PRO A 248 63.67 -4.50 40.65
N VAL A 249 62.86 -4.97 39.70
CA VAL A 249 62.91 -6.32 39.13
C VAL A 249 64.22 -6.51 38.39
N THR A 250 64.65 -5.50 37.63
CA THR A 250 65.99 -5.41 37.05
C THR A 250 66.48 -3.96 37.05
N SER A 251 67.80 -3.79 37.10
CA SER A 251 68.47 -2.49 37.17
C SER A 251 69.75 -2.56 36.36
N GLU A 252 69.87 -1.67 35.36
CA GLU A 252 71.02 -1.62 34.46
C GLU A 252 71.66 -0.23 34.51
N THR A 253 72.98 -0.18 34.69
CA THR A 253 73.74 1.09 34.72
C THR A 253 74.61 1.20 33.48
N VAL A 254 74.53 2.35 32.80
CA VAL A 254 75.34 2.67 31.62
C VAL A 254 76.12 3.96 31.85
N GLY A 255 77.28 4.09 31.19
CA GLY A 255 78.15 5.25 31.34
C GLY A 255 77.62 6.52 30.65
N GLU A 256 78.28 7.64 30.91
CA GLU A 256 78.04 8.93 30.24
C GLU A 256 78.01 8.76 28.70
N GLY A 257 77.01 9.39 28.06
CA GLY A 257 76.84 9.39 26.61
C GLY A 257 76.21 8.12 26.00
N ILE A 258 75.81 7.14 26.82
CA ILE A 258 75.00 6.00 26.37
C ILE A 258 73.52 6.37 26.48
N GLU A 259 72.77 6.16 25.39
CA GLU A 259 71.38 6.59 25.22
C GLU A 259 70.39 5.41 25.14
N THR A 260 70.89 4.18 25.24
CA THR A 260 70.06 2.97 25.14
C THR A 260 70.62 1.82 25.97
N VAL A 261 69.74 0.99 26.51
CA VAL A 261 70.08 -0.23 27.24
C VAL A 261 69.03 -1.33 27.05
N ALA A 262 69.48 -2.57 26.96
CA ALA A 262 68.60 -3.73 26.97
C ALA A 262 68.36 -4.19 28.42
N VAL A 263 67.11 -4.30 28.82
CA VAL A 263 66.70 -4.84 30.12
C VAL A 263 66.24 -6.28 29.95
N SER A 264 66.62 -7.17 30.87
CA SER A 264 66.31 -8.60 30.80
C SER A 264 65.99 -9.19 32.19
N GLY A 265 65.52 -10.43 32.24
CA GLY A 265 65.16 -11.13 33.48
C GLY A 265 63.72 -10.86 33.94
N LEU A 266 62.88 -10.39 33.03
CA LEU A 266 61.46 -10.13 33.27
C LEU A 266 60.64 -11.42 33.08
N ASN A 267 59.47 -11.48 33.69
CA ASN A 267 58.51 -12.56 33.48
C ASN A 267 57.68 -12.25 32.23
N ALA A 268 57.28 -13.29 31.51
CA ALA A 268 56.38 -13.18 30.37
C ALA A 268 55.00 -12.64 30.77
N ASN A 269 54.31 -11.99 29.82
CA ASN A 269 52.95 -11.45 29.98
C ASN A 269 52.76 -10.59 31.24
N THR A 270 53.73 -9.74 31.56
CA THR A 270 53.73 -8.94 32.78
C THR A 270 54.01 -7.48 32.44
N THR A 271 53.20 -6.57 32.97
CA THR A 271 53.38 -5.12 32.82
C THR A 271 54.42 -4.60 33.82
N TYR A 272 55.32 -3.76 33.32
CA TYR A 272 56.43 -3.16 34.07
C TYR A 272 56.48 -1.64 33.87
N ASP A 273 56.91 -0.95 34.91
CA ASP A 273 57.19 0.49 34.94
C ASP A 273 58.70 0.73 34.88
N VAL A 274 59.14 1.64 34.00
CA VAL A 274 60.53 1.98 33.74
C VAL A 274 60.83 3.39 34.20
N TYR A 275 61.94 3.55 34.90
CA TYR A 275 62.49 4.83 35.31
C TYR A 275 63.95 4.93 34.90
N VAL A 276 64.32 6.03 34.23
CA VAL A 276 65.71 6.33 33.92
C VAL A 276 66.21 7.39 34.91
N ILE A 277 67.32 7.11 35.57
CA ILE A 277 67.94 7.97 36.57
C ILE A 277 69.22 8.55 35.99
N SER A 278 69.25 9.87 35.81
CA SER A 278 70.48 10.63 35.55
C SER A 278 71.33 10.67 36.81
N ASP A 279 72.61 10.30 36.71
CA ASP A 279 73.60 10.52 37.78
C ASP A 279 74.52 11.68 37.40
N CYS A 280 74.40 12.78 38.16
CA CYS A 280 75.17 14.00 37.95
C CYS A 280 76.47 14.03 38.79
N GLY A 281 76.73 12.98 39.56
CA GLY A 281 77.90 12.81 40.42
C GLY A 281 77.73 13.38 41.83
N ALA A 282 78.63 12.97 42.73
CA ALA A 282 78.62 13.33 44.16
C ALA A 282 77.31 13.00 44.92
N GLY A 283 76.52 12.05 44.42
CA GLY A 283 75.25 11.61 44.99
C GLY A 283 74.03 12.43 44.54
N ASP A 284 74.20 13.31 43.55
CA ASP A 284 73.11 14.09 42.96
C ASP A 284 72.50 13.33 41.76
N THR A 285 71.21 13.01 41.83
CA THR A 285 70.51 12.20 40.82
C THR A 285 69.15 12.81 40.46
N ALA A 286 68.67 12.54 39.25
CA ALA A 286 67.35 12.97 38.80
C ALA A 286 66.66 11.88 37.99
N THR A 287 65.43 11.55 38.38
CA THR A 287 64.65 10.43 37.82
C THR A 287 63.59 10.94 36.84
N THR A 288 63.38 10.22 35.74
CA THR A 288 62.29 10.49 34.79
C THR A 288 60.91 10.24 35.39
N THR A 289 59.88 10.69 34.68
CA THR A 289 58.53 10.15 34.86
C THR A 289 58.49 8.67 34.43
N VAL A 290 57.44 7.97 34.87
CA VAL A 290 57.22 6.56 34.55
C VAL A 290 56.87 6.36 33.08
N GLU A 291 57.44 5.32 32.48
CA GLU A 291 57.00 4.75 31.20
C GLU A 291 56.70 3.26 31.37
N SER A 292 55.61 2.75 30.81
CA SER A 292 55.15 1.37 31.07
C SER A 292 55.17 0.51 29.80
N PHE A 293 55.47 -0.78 29.94
CA PHE A 293 55.37 -1.77 28.86
C PHE A 293 55.01 -3.16 29.39
N THR A 294 54.41 -4.01 28.54
CA THR A 294 54.08 -5.41 28.88
C THR A 294 54.97 -6.36 28.08
N THR A 295 55.66 -7.30 28.75
CA THR A 295 56.44 -8.35 28.10
C THR A 295 55.56 -9.33 27.32
N LEU A 296 56.10 -9.95 26.28
CA LEU A 296 55.34 -10.91 25.47
C LEU A 296 54.95 -12.17 26.29
N PRO A 297 53.90 -12.91 25.89
CA PRO A 297 53.54 -14.20 26.49
C PRO A 297 54.63 -15.26 26.37
N GLU A 298 54.60 -16.28 27.23
CA GLU A 298 55.55 -17.40 27.24
C GLU A 298 55.46 -18.17 25.91
N GLY A 299 56.53 -18.22 25.12
CA GLY A 299 56.55 -18.70 23.72
C GLY A 299 56.43 -17.61 22.64
N GLY A 300 56.37 -16.34 23.03
CA GLY A 300 56.26 -15.18 22.16
C GLY A 300 54.86 -15.07 21.57
N CYS A 301 54.71 -14.28 20.52
CA CYS A 301 53.40 -14.16 19.86
C CYS A 301 53.01 -15.43 19.08
N GLY A 302 53.96 -16.30 18.72
CA GLY A 302 53.67 -17.43 17.83
C GLY A 302 53.00 -17.02 16.51
N ALA A 303 52.61 -18.01 15.70
CA ALA A 303 51.73 -17.75 14.57
C ALA A 303 50.28 -17.98 15.00
N ALA A 304 49.40 -17.01 14.72
CA ALA A 304 47.97 -17.18 14.92
C ALA A 304 47.42 -18.28 14.01
N THR A 305 46.42 -19.00 14.50
CA THR A 305 45.68 -20.03 13.77
C THR A 305 44.44 -19.43 13.09
N LEU A 306 43.99 -20.05 12.00
CA LEU A 306 42.73 -19.67 11.36
C LEU A 306 41.51 -20.24 12.11
N PRO A 307 40.37 -19.51 12.17
CA PRO A 307 40.19 -18.14 11.70
C PRO A 307 40.94 -17.14 12.58
N TYR A 308 41.67 -16.21 11.96
CA TYR A 308 42.27 -15.07 12.65
C TYR A 308 41.27 -13.93 12.68
N ILE A 309 41.05 -13.32 13.85
CA ILE A 309 40.11 -12.22 14.06
C ILE A 309 40.82 -11.15 14.89
N MET A 310 40.77 -9.92 14.42
CA MET A 310 41.26 -8.72 15.09
C MET A 310 40.16 -7.65 14.99
N ASP A 311 39.37 -7.58 16.05
CA ASP A 311 38.24 -6.65 16.25
C ASP A 311 38.63 -5.46 17.16
N PHE A 312 39.88 -5.40 17.62
CA PHE A 312 40.43 -4.36 18.51
C PHE A 312 39.71 -4.20 19.87
N GLU A 313 38.70 -5.02 20.18
CA GLU A 313 37.87 -4.88 21.38
C GLU A 313 38.65 -5.09 22.68
N THR A 314 39.74 -5.85 22.61
CA THR A 314 40.65 -6.08 23.75
C THR A 314 41.74 -5.02 23.87
N ALA A 315 41.83 -4.05 22.96
CA ALA A 315 42.80 -2.96 23.04
C ALA A 315 42.52 -2.02 24.22
N THR A 316 43.56 -1.35 24.71
CA THR A 316 43.43 -0.25 25.69
C THR A 316 43.82 1.06 25.01
N PRO A 317 42.88 1.80 24.41
CA PRO A 317 43.20 3.03 23.68
C PRO A 317 44.06 4.03 24.47
N PRO A 318 45.13 4.59 23.87
CA PRO A 318 45.50 4.52 22.45
C PRO A 318 46.42 3.35 22.05
N ALA A 319 46.73 2.44 22.97
CA ALA A 319 47.70 1.37 22.73
C ALA A 319 47.20 0.34 21.69
N LEU A 320 48.13 -0.17 20.88
CA LEU A 320 47.84 -1.26 19.97
C LEU A 320 47.62 -2.59 20.73
N PRO A 321 46.80 -3.52 20.21
CA PRO A 321 46.68 -4.86 20.76
C PRO A 321 48.02 -5.58 20.86
N GLU A 322 48.15 -6.48 21.84
CA GLU A 322 49.32 -7.35 21.95
C GLU A 322 49.59 -8.10 20.63
N CYS A 323 50.86 -8.36 20.34
CA CYS A 323 51.31 -9.08 19.14
C CYS A 323 51.00 -8.41 17.80
N THR A 324 50.61 -7.14 17.82
CA THR A 324 50.55 -6.25 16.66
C THR A 324 51.63 -5.19 16.77
N SER A 325 51.95 -4.53 15.66
CA SER A 325 52.91 -3.43 15.66
C SER A 325 52.53 -2.36 14.66
N SER A 326 53.12 -1.18 14.80
CA SER A 326 53.04 -0.14 13.80
C SER A 326 54.43 0.41 13.47
N GLU A 327 54.61 0.83 12.22
CA GLU A 327 55.85 1.40 11.71
C GLU A 327 55.52 2.66 10.92
N ASN A 328 56.07 3.78 11.36
CA ASN A 328 56.00 5.03 10.62
C ASN A 328 57.27 5.19 9.78
N VAL A 329 57.17 4.92 8.49
CA VAL A 329 58.26 5.10 7.52
C VAL A 329 58.29 6.52 6.94
N GLY A 330 57.35 7.38 7.34
CA GLY A 330 57.23 8.77 6.94
C GLY A 330 57.61 9.76 8.04
N THR A 331 57.04 10.97 7.95
CA THR A 331 57.18 12.03 8.97
C THR A 331 55.83 12.47 9.55
N GLY A 332 54.74 11.80 9.17
CA GLY A 332 53.38 12.03 9.69
C GLY A 332 53.15 11.34 11.03
N ASN A 333 51.88 11.12 11.38
CA ASN A 333 51.51 10.41 12.61
C ASN A 333 51.62 8.89 12.43
N ASN A 334 51.35 8.13 13.49
CA ASN A 334 51.30 6.67 13.45
C ASN A 334 49.86 6.17 13.65
N TRP A 335 49.63 4.88 13.40
CA TRP A 335 48.37 4.22 13.79
C TRP A 335 48.29 4.07 15.30
N GLU A 336 47.11 4.34 15.86
CA GLU A 336 46.76 4.15 17.27
C GLU A 336 45.35 3.55 17.37
N THR A 337 44.94 3.09 18.55
CA THR A 337 43.54 2.67 18.76
C THR A 337 42.70 3.81 19.35
N THR A 338 41.39 3.80 19.12
CA THR A 338 40.45 4.77 19.71
C THR A 338 39.07 4.15 19.87
N VAL A 339 38.15 4.89 20.51
CA VAL A 339 36.75 4.48 20.62
C VAL A 339 35.93 5.17 19.54
N TYR A 340 35.28 4.40 18.67
CA TYR A 340 34.40 4.89 17.60
C TYR A 340 33.24 3.92 17.35
N ASN A 341 32.00 4.43 17.31
CA ASN A 341 30.77 3.62 17.27
C ASN A 341 29.81 4.08 16.17
N ASP A 342 30.33 4.40 14.99
CA ASP A 342 29.54 4.95 13.89
C ASP A 342 29.95 4.30 12.56
N ASN A 343 29.16 4.49 11.50
CA ASN A 343 29.44 3.99 10.15
C ASN A 343 29.69 2.47 10.04
N GLY A 344 29.06 1.68 10.91
CA GLY A 344 29.14 0.22 10.90
C GLY A 344 30.38 -0.38 11.57
N LEU A 345 31.20 0.45 12.23
CA LEU A 345 32.31 0.08 13.11
C LEU A 345 31.84 0.07 14.56
N SER A 346 32.46 -0.73 15.44
CA SER A 346 32.03 -0.87 16.84
C SER A 346 33.17 -0.68 17.83
N ALA A 347 32.84 -0.02 18.94
CA ALA A 347 33.65 0.13 20.14
C ALA A 347 35.10 0.56 19.90
N ASN A 348 36.07 -0.33 20.05
CA ASN A 348 37.48 0.00 19.84
C ASN A 348 37.86 -0.23 18.39
N VAL A 349 38.51 0.75 17.75
CA VAL A 349 38.93 0.65 16.35
C VAL A 349 40.37 1.15 16.21
N LEU A 350 41.01 0.82 15.09
CA LEU A 350 42.27 1.43 14.70
C LEU A 350 42.01 2.77 14.00
N ILE A 351 42.73 3.82 14.37
CA ILE A 351 42.62 5.16 13.80
C ILE A 351 43.98 5.68 13.32
N TYR A 352 43.97 6.31 12.16
CA TYR A 352 45.02 7.24 11.74
C TYR A 352 44.46 8.66 11.80
N THR A 353 45.11 9.53 12.60
CA THR A 353 44.80 10.96 12.65
C THR A 353 45.79 11.72 11.77
N TYR A 354 45.31 12.49 10.79
CA TYR A 354 46.17 13.27 9.89
C TYR A 354 47.12 14.24 10.62
N ASP A 355 48.27 14.51 9.97
CA ASP A 355 49.14 15.64 10.27
C ASP A 355 48.90 16.76 9.25
N SER A 356 48.80 18.00 9.74
CA SER A 356 48.55 19.19 8.90
C SER A 356 49.71 19.59 7.98
N ASN A 357 50.94 19.15 8.27
CA ASN A 357 52.15 19.53 7.58
C ASN A 357 52.87 18.34 6.92
N ASN A 358 52.69 17.14 7.45
CA ASN A 358 53.39 15.94 7.00
C ASN A 358 52.44 14.95 6.32
N ALA A 359 52.86 14.37 5.19
CA ALA A 359 52.11 13.31 4.53
C ALA A 359 52.18 12.02 5.36
N ALA A 360 51.11 11.23 5.31
CA ALA A 360 51.04 9.94 5.96
C ALA A 360 51.93 8.92 5.23
N ASN A 361 52.64 8.10 6.00
CA ASN A 361 53.23 6.86 5.52
C ASN A 361 53.46 5.93 6.72
N ALA A 362 52.36 5.42 7.26
CA ALA A 362 52.37 4.58 8.46
C ALA A 362 51.74 3.23 8.16
N TRP A 363 52.33 2.19 8.71
CA TRP A 363 51.86 0.81 8.60
C TRP A 363 51.37 0.32 9.94
N PHE A 364 50.27 -0.43 9.92
CA PHE A 364 49.86 -1.32 11.00
C PHE A 364 50.04 -2.76 10.53
N TYR A 365 50.56 -3.63 11.39
CA TYR A 365 50.78 -5.05 11.11
C TYR A 365 50.01 -5.93 12.09
N THR A 366 49.32 -6.92 11.55
CA THR A 366 48.67 -7.97 12.35
C THR A 366 49.70 -8.85 13.05
N GLN A 367 49.24 -9.69 13.97
CA GLN A 367 50.01 -10.87 14.35
C GLN A 367 50.27 -11.75 13.11
N GLY A 368 51.41 -12.44 13.08
CA GLY A 368 51.73 -13.37 12.00
C GLY A 368 50.76 -14.55 11.99
N VAL A 369 50.24 -14.92 10.83
CA VAL A 369 49.28 -16.02 10.64
C VAL A 369 49.98 -17.15 9.88
N ALA A 370 49.84 -18.39 10.35
CA ALA A 370 50.38 -19.55 9.65
C ALA A 370 49.51 -19.92 8.44
N LEU A 371 50.09 -19.90 7.24
CA LEU A 371 49.41 -20.19 5.97
C LEU A 371 50.19 -21.25 5.17
N GLU A 372 49.45 -22.02 4.38
CA GLU A 372 49.93 -23.14 3.56
C GLU A 372 49.83 -22.78 2.06
N SER A 373 50.82 -23.19 1.28
CA SER A 373 50.83 -22.98 -0.16
C SER A 373 49.74 -23.79 -0.86
N GLY A 374 49.06 -23.16 -1.82
CA GLY A 374 47.99 -23.79 -2.60
C GLY A 374 46.62 -23.82 -1.92
N VAL A 375 46.51 -23.33 -0.68
CA VAL A 375 45.22 -23.06 -0.03
C VAL A 375 44.76 -21.65 -0.41
N ASN A 376 43.49 -21.52 -0.78
CA ASN A 376 42.87 -20.22 -1.02
C ASN A 376 42.36 -19.65 0.31
N TYR A 377 42.74 -18.42 0.61
CA TYR A 377 42.36 -17.71 1.83
C TYR A 377 41.56 -16.47 1.48
N GLN A 378 40.78 -15.98 2.44
CA GLN A 378 40.08 -14.70 2.36
C GLN A 378 40.48 -13.83 3.53
N ILE A 379 40.77 -12.57 3.25
CA ILE A 379 40.87 -11.51 4.26
C ILE A 379 39.68 -10.58 4.10
N SER A 380 39.00 -10.25 5.20
CA SER A 380 37.98 -9.20 5.26
C SER A 380 38.33 -8.14 6.28
N TYR A 381 37.90 -6.90 6.04
CA TYR A 381 38.11 -5.76 6.94
C TYR A 381 37.11 -4.65 6.63
N LYS A 382 36.79 -3.84 7.64
CA LYS A 382 35.95 -2.65 7.51
C LYS A 382 36.77 -1.39 7.71
N PHE A 383 36.50 -0.35 6.93
CA PHE A 383 37.17 0.93 7.10
C PHE A 383 36.31 2.10 6.65
N PHE A 384 36.59 3.27 7.20
CA PHE A 384 35.84 4.49 6.96
C PHE A 384 36.76 5.71 6.88
N GLY A 385 36.47 6.60 5.92
CA GLY A 385 37.17 7.87 5.72
C GLY A 385 36.22 8.98 5.27
N SER A 386 36.69 10.23 5.32
CA SER A 386 35.87 11.40 5.01
C SER A 386 35.69 11.64 3.51
N GLU A 387 34.44 11.82 3.06
CA GLU A 387 34.12 12.17 1.67
C GLU A 387 34.83 13.45 1.18
N TYR A 388 34.94 14.46 2.06
CA TYR A 388 35.47 15.78 1.70
C TYR A 388 36.99 15.81 1.60
N TRP A 389 37.66 14.99 2.42
CA TRP A 389 39.12 14.95 2.55
C TRP A 389 39.55 13.49 2.60
N PRO A 390 39.42 12.76 1.46
CA PRO A 390 39.57 11.32 1.45
C PRO A 390 41.01 10.91 1.80
N GLU A 391 41.08 9.90 2.66
CA GLU A 391 42.31 9.19 3.01
C GLU A 391 42.63 8.12 1.95
N LYS A 392 43.85 7.59 1.98
CA LYS A 392 44.34 6.55 1.08
C LYS A 392 44.91 5.39 1.89
N MET A 393 44.55 4.16 1.52
CA MET A 393 45.03 2.97 2.21
C MET A 393 45.43 1.87 1.22
N LYS A 394 46.52 1.17 1.50
CA LYS A 394 46.95 -0.03 0.78
C LYS A 394 47.00 -1.20 1.77
N VAL A 395 46.58 -2.37 1.29
CA VAL A 395 46.65 -3.62 2.06
C VAL A 395 47.61 -4.57 1.37
N ALA A 396 48.54 -5.15 2.12
CA ALA A 396 49.54 -6.07 1.62
C ALA A 396 49.86 -7.15 2.66
N TYR A 397 50.54 -8.21 2.26
CA TYR A 397 51.09 -9.20 3.18
C TYR A 397 52.58 -9.46 2.91
N GLY A 398 53.25 -9.96 3.94
CA GLY A 398 54.71 -10.17 3.93
C GLY A 398 55.17 -11.20 4.97
N THR A 399 56.46 -11.51 4.97
CA THR A 399 57.06 -12.52 5.87
C THR A 399 57.54 -11.97 7.21
N SER A 400 57.49 -10.66 7.41
CA SER A 400 57.80 -9.98 8.68
C SER A 400 56.98 -8.69 8.80
N PRO A 401 56.74 -8.17 10.02
CA PRO A 401 55.94 -6.97 10.27
C PRO A 401 56.75 -5.69 10.03
N GLU A 402 57.28 -5.53 8.81
CA GLU A 402 58.07 -4.38 8.39
C GLU A 402 57.74 -3.99 6.94
N ALA A 403 57.83 -2.70 6.61
CA ALA A 403 57.33 -2.16 5.35
C ALA A 403 58.07 -2.74 4.15
N SER A 404 59.36 -3.05 4.32
CA SER A 404 60.20 -3.66 3.30
C SER A 404 59.82 -5.12 2.96
N ALA A 405 59.06 -5.79 3.83
CA ALA A 405 58.63 -7.16 3.66
C ALA A 405 57.23 -7.30 3.05
N MET A 406 56.43 -6.22 3.03
CA MET A 406 55.06 -6.17 2.50
C MET A 406 55.02 -6.11 0.96
N ASN A 407 55.56 -7.15 0.32
CA ASN A 407 55.79 -7.19 -1.11
C ASN A 407 54.57 -7.65 -1.93
N GLU A 408 53.62 -8.34 -1.30
CA GLU A 408 52.44 -8.88 -1.97
C GLU A 408 51.21 -8.02 -1.67
N GLN A 409 50.83 -7.16 -2.63
CA GLN A 409 49.70 -6.25 -2.48
C GLN A 409 48.36 -6.98 -2.73
N LEU A 410 47.42 -6.82 -1.79
CA LEU A 410 46.06 -7.38 -1.88
C LEU A 410 45.06 -6.37 -2.45
N ALA A 411 45.12 -5.13 -1.96
CA ALA A 411 44.19 -4.07 -2.37
C ALA A 411 44.84 -2.69 -2.27
N ASP A 412 44.32 -1.74 -3.05
CA ASP A 412 44.71 -0.34 -3.02
C ASP A 412 43.49 0.57 -3.15
N TYR A 413 43.32 1.45 -2.17
CA TYR A 413 42.22 2.38 -2.03
C TYR A 413 42.75 3.82 -2.11
N PRO A 414 42.86 4.39 -3.32
CA PRO A 414 43.46 5.72 -3.51
C PRO A 414 42.54 6.88 -3.10
N SER A 415 41.31 6.60 -2.66
CA SER A 415 40.34 7.59 -2.18
C SER A 415 39.24 6.94 -1.34
N ILE A 416 39.25 7.18 -0.04
CA ILE A 416 38.29 6.60 0.93
C ILE A 416 37.37 7.71 1.45
N GLY A 417 36.14 7.74 0.95
CA GLY A 417 35.14 8.77 1.30
C GLY A 417 33.85 8.25 1.94
N ALA A 418 33.75 6.94 2.19
CA ALA A 418 32.58 6.28 2.75
C ALA A 418 33.01 5.07 3.58
N ALA A 419 32.04 4.37 4.19
CA ALA A 419 32.29 3.11 4.86
C ALA A 419 32.36 1.98 3.84
N TYR A 420 33.37 1.12 3.99
CA TYR A 420 33.58 -0.06 3.16
C TYR A 420 33.66 -1.31 4.04
N ASN A 421 33.18 -2.43 3.50
CA ASN A 421 33.35 -3.77 4.06
C ASN A 421 33.87 -4.66 2.93
N GLU A 422 35.18 -4.89 2.93
CA GLU A 422 35.88 -5.48 1.81
C GLU A 422 36.28 -6.92 2.13
N MET A 423 36.29 -7.76 1.09
CA MET A 423 36.78 -9.14 1.18
C MET A 423 37.64 -9.44 -0.04
N VAL A 424 38.88 -9.88 0.19
CA VAL A 424 39.86 -10.17 -0.85
C VAL A 424 40.33 -11.61 -0.71
N SER A 425 40.29 -12.37 -1.82
CA SER A 425 40.82 -13.74 -1.86
C SER A 425 42.29 -13.73 -2.30
N PHE A 426 43.11 -14.61 -1.71
CA PHE A 426 44.53 -14.70 -2.01
C PHE A 426 45.10 -16.10 -1.73
N THR A 427 46.26 -16.38 -2.31
CA THR A 427 47.05 -17.60 -2.06
C THR A 427 48.48 -17.22 -1.72
N VAL A 428 49.17 -18.05 -0.93
CA VAL A 428 50.59 -17.84 -0.61
C VAL A 428 51.51 -18.75 -1.44
N ALA A 429 52.69 -18.22 -1.79
CA ALA A 429 53.65 -18.92 -2.65
C ALA A 429 54.40 -20.08 -1.95
N ALA A 430 54.44 -20.08 -0.62
CA ALA A 430 55.11 -21.12 0.19
C ALA A 430 54.44 -21.23 1.56
N ASP A 431 54.63 -22.36 2.24
CA ASP A 431 54.20 -22.52 3.63
C ASP A 431 55.00 -21.58 4.53
N GLY A 432 54.35 -20.88 5.45
CA GLY A 432 55.04 -19.95 6.33
C GLY A 432 54.13 -19.13 7.22
N VAL A 433 54.75 -18.22 7.98
CA VAL A 433 54.05 -17.22 8.80
C VAL A 433 54.02 -15.91 8.04
N TYR A 434 52.83 -15.36 7.85
CA TYR A 434 52.61 -14.15 7.07
C TYR A 434 51.93 -13.08 7.91
N TYR A 435 52.37 -11.84 7.75
CA TYR A 435 51.84 -10.66 8.44
C TYR A 435 51.06 -9.83 7.43
N PHE A 436 49.93 -9.26 7.85
CA PHE A 436 49.09 -8.41 7.01
C PHE A 436 49.27 -6.95 7.42
N GLY A 437 49.69 -6.14 6.46
CA GLY A 437 50.01 -4.73 6.62
C GLY A 437 48.93 -3.82 6.03
N PHE A 438 48.53 -2.82 6.81
CA PHE A 438 47.61 -1.76 6.42
C PHE A 438 48.36 -0.43 6.41
N ASN A 439 48.64 0.08 5.21
CA ASN A 439 49.41 1.30 5.01
C ASN A 439 48.51 2.48 4.71
N VAL A 440 48.57 3.52 5.53
CA VAL A 440 48.01 4.83 5.19
C VAL A 440 49.09 5.67 4.52
N TYR A 441 48.81 6.14 3.30
CA TYR A 441 49.76 6.87 2.45
C TYR A 441 49.18 8.19 1.90
N SER A 442 48.24 8.75 2.64
CA SER A 442 47.57 10.01 2.33
C SER A 442 48.52 11.22 2.29
N ASP A 443 48.14 12.25 1.53
CA ASP A 443 48.88 13.52 1.57
C ASP A 443 48.65 14.22 2.93
N ALA A 444 49.41 15.29 3.23
CA ALA A 444 49.19 16.09 4.44
C ALA A 444 47.78 16.75 4.44
N ASP A 445 47.31 17.10 5.63
CA ASP A 445 46.08 17.89 5.88
C ASP A 445 44.81 17.27 5.29
N ARG A 446 44.59 15.98 5.59
CA ARG A 446 43.41 15.23 5.15
C ARG A 446 42.41 15.10 6.30
N ASN A 447 42.08 13.89 6.75
CA ASN A 447 41.15 13.67 7.84
C ASN A 447 41.53 12.40 8.64
N ARG A 448 40.56 11.70 9.19
CA ARG A 448 40.77 10.47 9.94
C ARG A 448 40.42 9.27 9.07
N LEU A 449 41.23 8.23 9.17
CA LEU A 449 40.93 6.91 8.62
C LEU A 449 40.72 5.96 9.79
N TYR A 450 39.62 5.21 9.75
CA TYR A 450 39.30 4.19 10.74
C TYR A 450 39.33 2.81 10.09
N LEU A 451 39.82 1.80 10.80
CA LEU A 451 39.92 0.40 10.36
C LEU A 451 39.48 -0.51 11.51
N ASP A 452 38.72 -1.55 11.17
CA ASP A 452 38.12 -2.49 12.13
C ASP A 452 37.87 -3.87 11.49
N ASP A 453 37.50 -4.85 12.30
CA ASP A 453 37.01 -6.18 11.89
C ASP A 453 37.92 -6.93 10.91
N ILE A 454 39.24 -6.95 11.16
CA ILE A 454 40.18 -7.69 10.32
C ILE A 454 40.02 -9.17 10.59
N LYS A 455 39.63 -9.94 9.57
CA LYS A 455 39.40 -11.39 9.68
C LYS A 455 40.07 -12.12 8.53
N ILE A 456 40.76 -13.22 8.84
CA ILE A 456 41.40 -14.08 7.84
C ILE A 456 40.89 -15.50 8.05
N ILE A 457 40.39 -16.11 6.97
CA ILE A 457 39.83 -17.46 6.96
C ILE A 457 40.34 -18.25 5.76
N VAL A 458 40.22 -19.58 5.83
CA VAL A 458 40.26 -20.43 4.63
C VAL A 458 39.04 -20.09 3.79
N ALA A 459 39.23 -19.80 2.50
CA ALA A 459 38.12 -19.55 1.59
C ALA A 459 37.24 -20.81 1.52
N PRO A 460 35.90 -20.70 1.49
CA PRO A 460 35.02 -21.84 1.28
C PRO A 460 35.42 -22.58 -0.01
N THR A 461 35.47 -23.91 0.05
CA THR A 461 35.72 -24.75 -1.13
C THR A 461 34.57 -24.69 -2.12
N CYS A 462 33.34 -24.48 -1.61
CA CYS A 462 32.16 -24.21 -2.41
C CYS A 462 31.65 -22.77 -2.20
N PRO A 463 31.92 -21.85 -3.13
CA PRO A 463 31.44 -20.48 -3.04
C PRO A 463 29.91 -20.42 -3.20
N GLN A 464 29.27 -19.50 -2.48
CA GLN A 464 27.82 -19.31 -2.58
C GLN A 464 27.42 -18.68 -3.92
N PRO A 465 26.27 -19.05 -4.50
CA PRO A 465 25.67 -18.31 -5.60
C PRO A 465 25.39 -16.84 -5.25
N THR A 466 25.26 -15.99 -6.25
CA THR A 466 24.89 -14.57 -6.07
C THR A 466 23.70 -14.21 -6.96
N GLU A 467 23.08 -13.05 -6.72
CA GLU A 467 22.00 -12.53 -7.58
C GLU A 467 20.81 -13.49 -7.78
N LEU A 468 20.48 -14.32 -6.78
CA LEU A 468 19.26 -15.11 -6.83
C LEU A 468 18.07 -14.15 -7.01
N MET A 469 17.29 -14.41 -8.05
CA MET A 469 16.09 -13.66 -8.36
C MET A 469 15.06 -14.56 -9.03
N ALA A 470 13.81 -14.14 -8.93
CA ALA A 470 12.70 -14.79 -9.59
C ALA A 470 12.20 -13.86 -10.71
N THR A 471 12.16 -14.39 -11.93
CA THR A 471 12.12 -13.63 -13.19
C THR A 471 10.73 -13.57 -13.82
N SER A 472 9.95 -14.64 -13.68
CA SER A 472 8.55 -14.72 -14.11
C SER A 472 7.77 -15.72 -13.25
N PHE A 473 6.46 -15.52 -13.20
CA PHE A 473 5.53 -16.39 -12.47
C PHE A 473 4.33 -16.71 -13.34
N SER A 474 3.89 -17.96 -13.26
CA SER A 474 2.59 -18.40 -13.73
C SER A 474 1.69 -18.72 -12.53
N HIS A 475 0.51 -19.27 -12.80
CA HIS A 475 -0.39 -19.70 -11.73
C HIS A 475 0.13 -20.92 -10.97
N ASN A 476 1.08 -21.67 -11.55
CA ASN A 476 1.61 -22.90 -10.96
C ASN A 476 3.13 -23.04 -11.06
N SER A 477 3.84 -21.99 -11.47
CA SER A 477 5.28 -22.05 -11.66
C SER A 477 6.00 -20.72 -11.40
N ALA A 478 7.30 -20.82 -11.12
CA ALA A 478 8.21 -19.69 -10.95
C ALA A 478 9.53 -19.96 -11.69
N ASP A 479 9.96 -19.00 -12.50
CA ASP A 479 11.27 -19.05 -13.16
C ASP A 479 12.31 -18.34 -12.29
N LEU A 480 13.37 -19.05 -11.92
CA LEU A 480 14.44 -18.59 -11.06
C LEU A 480 15.75 -18.47 -11.86
N SER A 481 16.56 -17.49 -11.50
CA SER A 481 17.93 -17.32 -12.02
C SER A 481 18.87 -16.84 -10.93
N TRP A 482 20.13 -17.21 -11.02
CA TRP A 482 21.23 -16.75 -10.17
C TRP A 482 22.54 -16.68 -10.96
N THR A 483 23.58 -16.16 -10.34
CA THR A 483 24.96 -16.16 -10.83
C THR A 483 25.78 -17.16 -10.03
N ALA A 484 26.50 -18.07 -10.71
CA ALA A 484 27.38 -19.04 -10.07
C ALA A 484 28.47 -18.32 -9.22
N GLY A 485 28.76 -18.86 -8.03
CA GLY A 485 29.79 -18.36 -7.12
C GLY A 485 31.21 -18.71 -7.54
N GLY A 486 31.38 -19.77 -8.33
CA GLY A 486 32.66 -20.28 -8.82
C GLY A 486 32.50 -21.19 -10.04
N ASP A 487 33.21 -22.32 -10.04
CA ASP A 487 33.21 -23.30 -11.13
C ASP A 487 32.16 -24.43 -10.93
N GLU A 488 31.25 -24.29 -9.97
CA GLU A 488 30.20 -25.28 -9.73
C GLU A 488 29.24 -25.40 -10.92
N THR A 489 28.67 -26.59 -11.09
CA THR A 489 27.73 -26.91 -12.18
C THR A 489 26.45 -27.56 -11.69
N GLU A 490 26.25 -27.62 -10.38
CA GLU A 490 25.12 -28.27 -9.74
C GLU A 490 24.64 -27.41 -8.57
N TRP A 491 23.33 -27.25 -8.43
CA TRP A 491 22.69 -26.48 -7.36
C TRP A 491 21.46 -27.21 -6.83
N LEU A 492 21.15 -26.98 -5.57
CA LEU A 492 19.91 -27.40 -4.92
C LEU A 492 19.04 -26.17 -4.68
N VAL A 493 17.84 -26.16 -5.28
CA VAL A 493 16.83 -25.15 -4.99
C VAL A 493 15.87 -25.70 -3.95
N THR A 494 15.77 -25.02 -2.81
CA THR A 494 14.82 -25.35 -1.74
C THR A 494 13.70 -24.32 -1.71
N TYR A 495 12.45 -24.75 -1.75
CA TYR A 495 11.30 -23.86 -1.88
C TYR A 495 10.07 -24.32 -1.09
N GLY A 496 9.22 -23.36 -0.70
CA GLY A 496 8.02 -23.62 0.10
C GLY A 496 7.20 -22.36 0.31
N GLU A 497 6.00 -22.47 0.87
CA GLU A 497 5.18 -21.30 1.22
C GLU A 497 5.98 -20.32 2.09
N ALA A 498 5.76 -19.02 1.87
CA ALA A 498 6.55 -17.97 2.51
C ALA A 498 6.55 -18.11 4.05
N GLY A 499 7.76 -18.04 4.62
CA GLY A 499 8.00 -18.25 6.05
C GLY A 499 8.24 -19.69 6.49
N PHE A 500 8.35 -20.65 5.57
CA PHE A 500 8.83 -22.01 5.91
C PHE A 500 10.30 -21.98 6.38
N ASP A 501 10.70 -22.97 7.18
CA ASP A 501 12.10 -23.16 7.57
C ASP A 501 12.83 -24.03 6.53
N PRO A 502 13.74 -23.46 5.72
CA PRO A 502 14.44 -24.19 4.66
C PRO A 502 15.44 -25.24 5.17
N THR A 503 15.79 -25.23 6.46
CA THR A 503 16.70 -26.22 7.05
C THR A 503 16.00 -27.49 7.52
N THR A 504 14.67 -27.42 7.72
CA THR A 504 13.88 -28.54 8.27
C THR A 504 12.63 -28.88 7.46
N GLY A 505 12.29 -28.08 6.45
CA GLY A 505 11.13 -28.27 5.59
C GLY A 505 11.32 -27.68 4.18
N GLY A 506 10.23 -27.68 3.41
CA GLY A 506 10.23 -27.30 1.99
C GLY A 506 10.31 -28.48 1.04
N GLN A 507 10.31 -28.16 -0.24
CA GLN A 507 10.58 -29.07 -1.35
C GLN A 507 11.92 -28.73 -1.98
N GLU A 508 12.53 -29.70 -2.64
CA GLU A 508 13.87 -29.57 -3.21
C GLU A 508 13.85 -29.92 -4.70
N ALA A 509 14.59 -29.14 -5.49
CA ALA A 509 14.83 -29.37 -6.90
C ALA A 509 16.32 -29.23 -7.23
N THR A 510 16.94 -30.31 -7.72
CA THR A 510 18.33 -30.28 -8.18
C THR A 510 18.42 -29.72 -9.60
N VAL A 511 19.31 -28.75 -9.80
CA VAL A 511 19.54 -28.05 -11.06
C VAL A 511 20.95 -28.34 -11.51
N ASN A 512 21.10 -28.79 -12.76
CA ASN A 512 22.38 -29.12 -13.35
C ASN A 512 22.65 -28.15 -14.51
N THR A 513 23.93 -27.84 -14.72
CA THR A 513 24.50 -27.05 -15.81
C THR A 513 24.30 -25.54 -15.74
N ASP A 514 23.07 -25.05 -15.88
CA ASP A 514 22.80 -23.61 -15.99
C ASP A 514 22.22 -23.06 -14.69
N PRO A 515 22.60 -21.84 -14.25
CA PRO A 515 22.14 -21.25 -12.99
C PRO A 515 20.72 -20.64 -13.12
N THR A 516 19.81 -21.40 -13.73
CA THR A 516 18.41 -21.04 -13.95
C THR A 516 17.53 -22.28 -13.84
N THR A 517 16.32 -22.15 -13.32
CA THR A 517 15.34 -23.26 -13.32
C THR A 517 13.91 -22.76 -13.29
N THR A 518 12.97 -23.60 -13.73
CA THR A 518 11.53 -23.38 -13.55
C THR A 518 11.03 -24.34 -12.49
N ILE A 519 10.54 -23.81 -11.37
CA ILE A 519 9.83 -24.59 -10.35
C ILE A 519 8.36 -24.68 -10.78
N THR A 520 7.81 -25.89 -10.88
CA THR A 520 6.42 -26.15 -11.30
C THR A 520 5.62 -26.86 -10.21
N GLY A 521 4.29 -26.85 -10.32
CA GLY A 521 3.41 -27.51 -9.34
C GLY A 521 3.22 -26.69 -8.07
N LEU A 522 3.42 -25.38 -8.17
CA LEU A 522 3.09 -24.41 -7.13
C LEU A 522 1.57 -24.19 -7.09
N ASP A 523 1.04 -23.87 -5.92
CA ASP A 523 -0.35 -23.49 -5.76
C ASP A 523 -0.55 -22.04 -6.24
N SER A 524 -1.70 -21.75 -6.85
CA SER A 524 -2.01 -20.41 -7.35
C SER A 524 -2.26 -19.41 -6.23
N ASN A 525 -2.02 -18.11 -6.49
CA ASN A 525 -2.20 -17.02 -5.53
C ASN A 525 -1.49 -17.24 -4.17
N THR A 526 -0.36 -17.94 -4.19
CA THR A 526 0.37 -18.35 -2.99
C THR A 526 1.78 -17.78 -3.03
N THR A 527 2.21 -17.16 -1.94
CA THR A 527 3.56 -16.61 -1.81
C THR A 527 4.51 -17.73 -1.42
N TYR A 528 5.58 -17.91 -2.18
CA TYR A 528 6.65 -18.86 -1.95
C TYR A 528 7.96 -18.16 -1.63
N ASP A 529 8.77 -18.76 -0.76
CA ASP A 529 10.17 -18.42 -0.55
C ASP A 529 11.04 -19.43 -1.30
N PHE A 530 12.07 -18.93 -1.99
CA PHE A 530 13.03 -19.74 -2.75
C PHE A 530 14.45 -19.50 -2.24
N TYR A 531 15.20 -20.59 -2.12
CA TYR A 531 16.60 -20.61 -1.71
C TYR A 531 17.43 -21.43 -2.70
N VAL A 532 18.71 -21.09 -2.84
CA VAL A 532 19.65 -21.85 -3.68
C VAL A 532 20.94 -22.16 -2.92
N THR A 533 21.42 -23.39 -3.06
CA THR A 533 22.69 -23.88 -2.50
C THR A 533 23.54 -24.44 -3.63
N ALA A 534 24.80 -24.03 -3.75
CA ALA A 534 25.74 -24.62 -4.71
C ALA A 534 26.25 -25.97 -4.22
N ILE A 535 26.41 -26.93 -5.14
CA ILE A 535 26.98 -28.25 -4.89
C ILE A 535 28.28 -28.36 -5.71
N CYS A 536 29.42 -28.28 -5.03
CA CYS A 536 30.74 -28.36 -5.64
C CYS A 536 31.35 -29.77 -5.57
N GLY A 537 30.78 -30.64 -4.72
CA GLY A 537 31.13 -32.05 -4.59
C GLY A 537 30.18 -32.79 -3.65
N ALA A 538 30.34 -34.11 -3.54
CA ALA A 538 29.40 -34.98 -2.80
C ALA A 538 29.23 -34.67 -1.30
N SER A 539 30.09 -33.82 -0.73
CA SER A 539 30.00 -33.34 0.66
C SER A 539 30.52 -31.90 0.77
N ASP A 540 30.52 -31.16 -0.33
CA ASP A 540 31.05 -29.80 -0.43
C ASP A 540 29.95 -28.92 -1.02
N GLU A 541 29.21 -28.28 -0.12
CA GLU A 541 28.05 -27.44 -0.41
C GLU A 541 28.33 -26.03 0.11
N SER A 542 27.80 -25.02 -0.58
CA SER A 542 27.87 -23.65 -0.10
C SER A 542 26.92 -23.41 1.07
N GLU A 543 27.02 -22.24 1.70
CA GLU A 543 25.89 -21.72 2.46
C GLU A 543 24.72 -21.41 1.50
N MET A 544 23.50 -21.50 2.04
CA MET A 544 22.26 -21.31 1.27
C MET A 544 21.94 -19.83 1.11
N VAL A 545 21.57 -19.42 -0.11
CA VAL A 545 21.28 -18.04 -0.50
C VAL A 545 19.78 -17.86 -0.69
N GLY A 546 19.20 -16.84 -0.04
CA GLY A 546 17.76 -16.55 -0.07
C GLY A 546 17.25 -15.99 1.27
N PRO A 547 15.92 -15.79 1.44
CA PRO A 547 14.88 -16.10 0.46
C PRO A 547 14.75 -15.03 -0.61
N VAL A 548 14.40 -15.45 -1.82
CA VAL A 548 13.63 -14.63 -2.75
C VAL A 548 12.17 -15.01 -2.59
N SER A 549 11.33 -14.05 -2.23
CA SER A 549 9.89 -14.27 -2.07
C SER A 549 9.12 -13.84 -3.31
N ALA A 550 8.15 -14.63 -3.73
CA ALA A 550 7.24 -14.23 -4.80
C ALA A 550 5.90 -14.96 -4.76
N THR A 551 4.86 -14.28 -5.26
CA THR A 551 3.49 -14.79 -5.29
C THR A 551 3.14 -15.27 -6.70
N THR A 552 2.71 -16.54 -6.81
CA THR A 552 2.14 -17.07 -8.06
C THR A 552 0.90 -16.28 -8.45
N VAL A 553 0.64 -16.14 -9.75
CA VAL A 553 -0.60 -15.49 -10.20
C VAL A 553 -1.81 -16.40 -9.93
N CYS A 554 -3.02 -15.86 -10.03
CA CYS A 554 -4.20 -16.70 -9.98
C CYS A 554 -4.34 -17.55 -11.24
N GLU A 555 -4.82 -18.78 -11.09
CA GLU A 555 -5.26 -19.59 -12.23
C GLU A 555 -6.42 -18.89 -12.93
N ALA A 556 -6.41 -18.87 -14.26
CA ALA A 556 -7.52 -18.32 -15.03
C ALA A 556 -8.74 -19.23 -14.90
N THR A 557 -9.93 -18.65 -14.80
CA THR A 557 -11.18 -19.42 -14.69
C THR A 557 -11.89 -19.53 -16.03
N GLU A 558 -12.75 -20.54 -16.14
CA GLU A 558 -13.66 -20.74 -17.28
C GLU A 558 -14.96 -19.93 -17.11
N LEU A 559 -15.72 -19.79 -18.21
CA LEU A 559 -17.05 -19.20 -18.21
C LEU A 559 -18.13 -20.23 -17.79
N PRO A 560 -19.28 -19.81 -17.23
CA PRO A 560 -19.69 -18.43 -16.95
C PRO A 560 -18.95 -17.83 -15.75
N TYR A 561 -18.55 -16.56 -15.87
CA TYR A 561 -17.94 -15.80 -14.78
C TYR A 561 -18.94 -14.79 -14.22
N PHE A 562 -19.11 -14.77 -12.89
CA PHE A 562 -20.01 -13.83 -12.22
C PHE A 562 -19.36 -13.27 -10.95
N LEU A 563 -19.42 -11.95 -10.78
CA LEU A 563 -18.88 -11.22 -9.63
C LEU A 563 -19.89 -10.18 -9.12
N ASP A 564 -20.51 -10.48 -7.98
CA ASP A 564 -21.51 -9.66 -7.28
C ASP A 564 -20.99 -9.00 -5.98
N PHE A 565 -19.72 -9.26 -5.62
CA PHE A 565 -19.07 -8.74 -4.41
C PHE A 565 -19.73 -9.13 -3.07
N GLU A 566 -20.69 -10.06 -3.03
CA GLU A 566 -21.47 -10.32 -1.81
C GLU A 566 -20.69 -11.09 -0.73
N GLU A 567 -19.71 -11.90 -1.12
CA GLU A 567 -18.92 -12.74 -0.21
C GLU A 567 -17.69 -12.02 0.39
N VAL A 568 -17.40 -10.77 -0.01
CA VAL A 568 -16.19 -10.06 0.43
C VAL A 568 -16.33 -9.43 1.81
N THR A 569 -15.21 -9.22 2.51
CA THR A 569 -15.15 -8.38 3.72
C THR A 569 -14.78 -6.96 3.35
N THR A 570 -15.74 -6.03 3.35
CA THR A 570 -15.47 -4.64 2.95
C THR A 570 -14.48 -3.96 3.90
N PRO A 571 -13.45 -3.25 3.40
CA PRO A 571 -13.27 -2.80 2.01
C PRO A 571 -12.37 -3.68 1.12
N ALA A 572 -12.07 -4.91 1.54
CA ALA A 572 -11.20 -5.82 0.79
C ALA A 572 -11.82 -6.22 -0.57
N LEU A 573 -10.96 -6.41 -1.56
CA LEU A 573 -11.35 -6.92 -2.87
C LEU A 573 -11.55 -8.44 -2.81
N PRO A 574 -12.37 -9.02 -3.70
CA PRO A 574 -12.40 -10.47 -3.91
C PRO A 574 -11.00 -11.02 -4.23
N GLU A 575 -10.73 -12.26 -3.84
CA GLU A 575 -9.51 -12.95 -4.26
C GLU A 575 -9.39 -12.96 -5.78
N CYS A 576 -8.15 -12.95 -6.29
CA CYS A 576 -7.85 -12.95 -7.72
C CYS A 576 -8.36 -11.76 -8.53
N THR A 577 -8.79 -10.68 -7.86
CA THR A 577 -9.02 -9.38 -8.48
C THR A 577 -7.96 -8.39 -8.03
N THR A 578 -7.65 -7.41 -8.86
CA THR A 578 -6.62 -6.40 -8.54
C THR A 578 -7.10 -5.00 -8.91
N THR A 579 -6.41 -4.01 -8.38
CA THR A 579 -6.66 -2.60 -8.72
C THR A 579 -5.34 -1.91 -9.00
N GLN A 580 -5.39 -0.89 -9.84
CA GLN A 580 -4.24 -0.05 -10.16
C GLN A 580 -4.68 1.41 -10.19
N ASN A 581 -4.06 2.24 -9.37
CA ASN A 581 -4.19 3.68 -9.47
C ASN A 581 -3.07 4.21 -10.37
N VAL A 582 -3.42 4.69 -11.56
CA VAL A 582 -2.49 5.26 -12.54
C VAL A 582 -2.29 6.76 -12.29
N GLY A 583 -3.27 7.42 -11.66
CA GLY A 583 -3.22 8.84 -11.31
C GLY A 583 -2.92 9.13 -9.83
N ASP A 584 -3.10 10.39 -9.45
CA ASP A 584 -2.97 10.89 -8.06
C ASP A 584 -4.30 10.81 -7.28
N GLY A 585 -5.34 10.24 -7.91
CA GLY A 585 -6.67 10.06 -7.35
C GLY A 585 -6.71 9.02 -6.23
N ARG A 586 -7.90 8.53 -5.90
CA ARG A 586 -8.02 7.35 -5.02
C ARG A 586 -8.02 6.08 -5.87
N ASN A 587 -8.23 4.93 -5.22
CA ASN A 587 -8.37 3.65 -5.90
C ASN A 587 -9.74 3.02 -5.59
N TRP A 588 -10.09 1.98 -6.33
CA TRP A 588 -11.29 1.17 -6.12
C TRP A 588 -11.19 0.36 -4.83
N ALA A 589 -12.33 0.20 -4.15
CA ALA A 589 -12.48 -0.67 -2.97
C ALA A 589 -13.92 -1.16 -2.87
N THR A 590 -14.17 -2.27 -2.17
CA THR A 590 -15.54 -2.74 -1.95
C THR A 590 -16.23 -1.92 -0.87
N TYR A 591 -17.55 -1.80 -0.96
CA TYR A 591 -18.36 -1.01 -0.03
C TYR A 591 -19.77 -1.55 0.08
N SER A 592 -20.34 -1.52 1.29
CA SER A 592 -21.76 -1.80 1.49
C SER A 592 -22.59 -0.55 1.18
N ALA A 593 -23.17 -0.52 -0.02
CA ALA A 593 -23.97 0.60 -0.47
C ALA A 593 -25.41 0.50 0.06
N SER A 594 -25.88 1.58 0.69
CA SER A 594 -27.29 1.73 1.07
C SER A 594 -27.87 3.00 0.43
N GLY A 595 -28.49 2.86 -0.75
CA GLY A 595 -29.24 3.94 -1.40
C GLY A 595 -28.99 4.06 -2.91
N ASN A 596 -29.83 4.84 -3.59
CA ASN A 596 -29.69 5.17 -5.02
C ASN A 596 -29.59 3.92 -5.91
N GLY A 597 -30.43 2.91 -5.64
CA GLY A 597 -30.59 1.67 -6.42
C GLY A 597 -29.52 0.60 -6.23
N PHE A 598 -28.52 0.82 -5.38
CA PHE A 598 -27.64 -0.21 -4.83
C PHE A 598 -28.05 -0.50 -3.38
N ASN A 599 -28.21 -1.78 -3.05
CA ASN A 599 -28.74 -2.26 -1.78
C ASN A 599 -27.89 -3.38 -1.15
N SER A 600 -26.71 -3.64 -1.72
CA SER A 600 -25.82 -4.74 -1.35
C SER A 600 -24.35 -4.28 -1.40
N LYS A 601 -23.39 -5.22 -1.40
CA LYS A 601 -21.97 -4.88 -1.51
C LYS A 601 -21.66 -4.58 -2.98
N VAL A 602 -20.87 -3.54 -3.21
CA VAL A 602 -20.51 -3.08 -4.56
C VAL A 602 -19.03 -2.75 -4.63
N LEU A 603 -18.48 -2.66 -5.83
CA LEU A 603 -17.21 -2.00 -6.07
C LEU A 603 -17.43 -0.48 -6.12
N ARG A 604 -16.65 0.28 -5.35
CA ARG A 604 -16.76 1.73 -5.24
C ARG A 604 -15.44 2.42 -5.56
N TYR A 605 -15.51 3.43 -6.42
CA TYR A 605 -14.48 4.45 -6.52
C TYR A 605 -14.83 5.61 -5.58
N GLU A 606 -13.90 5.95 -4.68
CA GLU A 606 -14.05 7.08 -3.77
C GLU A 606 -13.41 8.34 -4.35
N TYR A 607 -14.19 9.38 -4.62
CA TYR A 607 -13.63 10.62 -5.17
C TYR A 607 -12.51 11.24 -4.34
N SER A 608 -11.57 11.85 -5.06
CA SER A 608 -10.67 12.86 -4.50
C SER A 608 -11.28 14.25 -4.66
N THR A 609 -11.14 15.10 -3.65
CA THR A 609 -11.55 16.51 -3.73
C THR A 609 -10.58 17.34 -4.56
N THR A 610 -9.38 16.82 -4.82
CA THR A 610 -8.25 17.58 -5.36
C THR A 610 -7.78 17.04 -6.70
N TYR A 611 -7.77 15.72 -6.86
CA TYR A 611 -7.19 15.03 -8.02
C TYR A 611 -8.29 14.37 -8.85
N ALA A 612 -8.12 14.34 -10.17
CA ALA A 612 -8.97 13.55 -11.04
C ALA A 612 -8.76 12.06 -10.79
N ALA A 613 -9.76 11.25 -11.13
CA ALA A 613 -9.65 9.80 -11.11
C ALA A 613 -8.81 9.32 -12.28
N ASP A 614 -8.01 8.29 -12.04
CA ASP A 614 -7.49 7.38 -13.05
C ASP A 614 -7.14 6.08 -12.36
N ALA A 615 -8.18 5.29 -12.07
CA ALA A 615 -8.08 4.08 -11.29
C ALA A 615 -8.79 2.94 -11.99
N TRP A 616 -8.12 1.80 -12.08
CA TRP A 616 -8.60 0.58 -12.71
C TRP A 616 -8.87 -0.49 -11.67
N PHE A 617 -9.94 -1.24 -11.89
CA PHE A 617 -10.19 -2.54 -11.29
C PHE A 617 -10.12 -3.61 -12.37
N TYR A 618 -9.52 -4.77 -12.08
CA TYR A 618 -9.40 -5.90 -13.00
C TYR A 618 -10.02 -7.16 -12.39
N THR A 619 -10.79 -7.89 -13.21
CA THR A 619 -11.31 -9.22 -12.86
C THR A 619 -10.18 -10.25 -12.71
N GLN A 620 -10.53 -11.46 -12.28
CA GLN A 620 -9.69 -12.64 -12.52
C GLN A 620 -9.52 -12.85 -14.03
N GLY A 621 -8.41 -13.49 -14.43
CA GLY A 621 -8.18 -13.87 -15.82
C GLY A 621 -9.18 -14.95 -16.26
N LEU A 622 -9.70 -14.83 -17.47
CA LEU A 622 -10.66 -15.76 -18.06
C LEU A 622 -10.04 -16.42 -19.29
N ASN A 623 -10.19 -17.74 -19.43
CA ASN A 623 -9.79 -18.45 -20.64
C ASN A 623 -10.81 -18.20 -21.76
N LEU A 624 -10.40 -17.50 -22.81
CA LEU A 624 -11.23 -17.22 -23.99
C LEU A 624 -10.62 -17.82 -25.26
N VAL A 625 -11.48 -18.16 -26.21
CA VAL A 625 -11.17 -18.83 -27.47
C VAL A 625 -11.40 -17.87 -28.64
N ALA A 626 -10.47 -17.84 -29.58
CA ALA A 626 -10.51 -16.98 -30.75
C ALA A 626 -11.78 -17.19 -31.58
N GLY A 627 -12.44 -16.09 -31.92
CA GLY A 627 -13.64 -16.10 -32.77
C GLY A 627 -14.95 -16.54 -32.09
N THR A 628 -14.92 -16.98 -30.83
CA THR A 628 -16.13 -17.19 -30.04
C THR A 628 -16.72 -15.83 -29.66
N GLU A 629 -18.03 -15.66 -29.85
CA GLU A 629 -18.73 -14.46 -29.40
C GLU A 629 -19.07 -14.60 -27.90
N TYR A 630 -18.71 -13.58 -27.14
CA TYR A 630 -18.91 -13.47 -25.70
C TYR A 630 -19.79 -12.28 -25.40
N LYS A 631 -20.47 -12.31 -24.26
CA LYS A 631 -21.25 -11.19 -23.74
C LYS A 631 -20.78 -10.83 -22.34
N ILE A 632 -20.52 -9.55 -22.12
CA ILE A 632 -20.32 -8.97 -20.79
C ILE A 632 -21.56 -8.17 -20.38
N SER A 633 -21.99 -8.28 -19.13
CA SER A 633 -23.07 -7.50 -18.51
C SER A 633 -22.59 -6.95 -17.16
N TYR A 634 -22.93 -5.72 -16.82
CA TYR A 634 -22.59 -5.11 -15.54
C TYR A 634 -23.56 -3.99 -15.16
N LYS A 635 -23.69 -3.76 -13.86
CA LYS A 635 -24.44 -2.66 -13.29
C LYS A 635 -23.49 -1.55 -12.85
N TYR A 636 -23.81 -0.30 -13.17
CA TYR A 636 -23.00 0.85 -12.82
C TYR A 636 -23.86 2.07 -12.48
N GLY A 637 -23.32 3.03 -11.73
CA GLY A 637 -24.06 4.23 -11.39
C GLY A 637 -23.34 5.12 -10.40
N ASN A 638 -23.87 6.33 -10.19
CA ASN A 638 -23.30 7.27 -9.24
C ASN A 638 -24.21 7.47 -8.02
N ASN A 639 -23.63 7.99 -6.93
CA ASN A 639 -24.38 8.30 -5.71
C ASN A 639 -24.76 9.80 -5.61
N SER A 640 -25.08 10.47 -6.72
CA SER A 640 -25.37 11.91 -6.69
C SER A 640 -26.34 12.35 -7.77
N THR A 641 -27.26 13.24 -7.40
CA THR A 641 -28.18 13.90 -8.33
C THR A 641 -27.61 15.18 -8.95
N THR A 642 -26.44 15.64 -8.51
CA THR A 642 -25.85 16.93 -8.95
C THR A 642 -24.41 16.82 -9.45
N LYS A 643 -23.76 15.68 -9.25
CA LYS A 643 -22.39 15.38 -9.69
C LYS A 643 -22.42 14.26 -10.72
N VAL A 644 -21.40 14.21 -11.56
CA VAL A 644 -21.30 13.23 -12.65
C VAL A 644 -19.96 12.54 -12.63
N GLU A 645 -19.98 11.22 -12.67
CA GLU A 645 -18.80 10.35 -12.75
C GLU A 645 -18.59 9.88 -14.20
N SER A 646 -17.46 9.25 -14.48
CA SER A 646 -17.10 8.70 -15.78
C SER A 646 -16.47 7.31 -15.60
N LEU A 647 -16.89 6.35 -16.43
CA LEU A 647 -16.46 4.96 -16.39
C LEU A 647 -16.11 4.49 -17.80
N LYS A 648 -15.00 3.76 -17.94
CA LYS A 648 -14.64 3.04 -19.16
C LYS A 648 -14.49 1.57 -18.84
N VAL A 649 -14.93 0.71 -19.75
CA VAL A 649 -14.80 -0.74 -19.66
C VAL A 649 -14.00 -1.23 -20.86
N ALA A 650 -12.97 -2.03 -20.61
CA ALA A 650 -12.07 -2.56 -21.62
C ALA A 650 -11.56 -3.95 -21.22
N TYR A 651 -10.96 -4.69 -22.14
CA TYR A 651 -10.28 -5.96 -21.85
C TYR A 651 -8.86 -6.00 -22.40
N GLY A 652 -8.06 -6.90 -21.86
CA GLY A 652 -6.63 -7.01 -22.18
C GLY A 652 -6.00 -8.32 -21.71
N THR A 653 -4.75 -8.57 -22.13
CA THR A 653 -4.04 -9.83 -21.82
C THR A 653 -3.30 -9.81 -20.47
N SER A 654 -3.43 -8.74 -19.70
CA SER A 654 -2.82 -8.61 -18.36
C SER A 654 -3.60 -7.60 -17.51
N PRO A 655 -3.63 -7.72 -16.18
CA PRO A 655 -4.40 -6.83 -15.31
C PRO A 655 -3.64 -5.52 -15.02
N ASN A 656 -3.34 -4.75 -16.08
CA ASN A 656 -2.72 -3.44 -15.99
C ASN A 656 -3.21 -2.52 -17.12
N ALA A 657 -3.13 -1.20 -16.89
CA ALA A 657 -3.79 -0.22 -17.73
C ALA A 657 -3.23 -0.19 -19.16
N SER A 658 -1.93 -0.45 -19.33
CA SER A 658 -1.30 -0.53 -20.65
C SER A 658 -1.74 -1.73 -21.49
N ALA A 659 -2.26 -2.79 -20.86
CA ALA A 659 -2.76 -3.97 -21.55
C ALA A 659 -4.25 -3.90 -21.90
N MET A 660 -5.01 -2.97 -21.31
CA MET A 660 -6.44 -2.75 -21.60
C MET A 660 -6.63 -1.99 -22.92
N THR A 661 -6.27 -2.61 -24.04
CA THR A 661 -6.28 -1.96 -25.36
C THR A 661 -7.63 -2.05 -26.08
N GLU A 662 -8.46 -3.04 -25.74
CA GLU A 662 -9.73 -3.29 -26.41
C GLU A 662 -10.90 -2.69 -25.62
N GLU A 663 -11.41 -1.55 -26.08
CA GLU A 663 -12.51 -0.83 -25.44
C GLU A 663 -13.86 -1.50 -25.73
N LEU A 664 -14.63 -1.77 -24.67
CA LEU A 664 -15.98 -2.35 -24.75
C LEU A 664 -17.06 -1.26 -24.65
N ALA A 665 -16.89 -0.32 -23.71
CA ALA A 665 -17.82 0.78 -23.53
C ALA A 665 -17.16 1.99 -22.86
N ASP A 666 -17.66 3.18 -23.17
CA ASP A 666 -17.23 4.44 -22.57
C ASP A 666 -18.41 5.31 -22.13
N TYR A 667 -18.47 5.63 -20.84
CA TYR A 667 -19.51 6.44 -20.21
C TYR A 667 -18.91 7.74 -19.66
N PRO A 668 -18.80 8.80 -20.48
CA PRO A 668 -18.20 10.06 -20.06
C PRO A 668 -19.06 10.83 -19.05
N THR A 669 -20.32 10.45 -18.84
CA THR A 669 -21.23 11.14 -17.91
C THR A 669 -22.24 10.17 -17.27
N ILE A 670 -22.02 9.85 -16.00
CA ILE A 670 -22.87 9.01 -15.15
C ILE A 670 -23.43 9.87 -14.03
N GLY A 671 -24.74 10.11 -14.03
CA GLY A 671 -25.41 10.97 -13.07
C GLY A 671 -26.83 10.51 -12.75
N GLY A 672 -27.49 11.18 -11.80
CA GLY A 672 -28.92 11.01 -11.53
C GLY A 672 -29.26 10.16 -10.30
N GLY A 673 -28.27 9.51 -9.66
CA GLY A 673 -28.52 8.72 -8.45
C GLY A 673 -29.34 7.45 -8.70
N THR A 674 -29.35 6.94 -9.94
CA THR A 674 -30.02 5.70 -10.32
C THR A 674 -29.03 4.81 -11.07
N PRO A 675 -28.96 3.50 -10.75
CA PRO A 675 -28.07 2.58 -11.43
C PRO A 675 -28.61 2.30 -12.84
N SER A 676 -27.70 2.01 -13.75
CA SER A 676 -27.96 1.48 -15.08
C SER A 676 -27.28 0.12 -15.22
N THR A 677 -27.75 -0.67 -16.16
CA THR A 677 -27.10 -1.91 -16.59
C THR A 677 -26.76 -1.73 -18.06
N ASP A 678 -25.60 -2.22 -18.48
CA ASP A 678 -25.26 -2.32 -19.90
C ASP A 678 -24.77 -3.73 -20.24
N GLU A 679 -24.95 -4.09 -21.51
CA GLU A 679 -24.51 -5.37 -22.07
C GLU A 679 -23.77 -5.14 -23.39
N VAL A 680 -22.61 -5.78 -23.56
CA VAL A 680 -21.78 -5.65 -24.76
C VAL A 680 -21.36 -7.03 -25.23
N THR A 681 -21.51 -7.30 -26.53
CA THR A 681 -20.94 -8.49 -27.18
C THR A 681 -19.56 -8.20 -27.76
N PHE A 682 -18.66 -9.17 -27.71
CA PHE A 682 -17.29 -9.06 -28.22
C PHE A 682 -16.71 -10.41 -28.62
N THR A 683 -15.65 -10.40 -29.42
CA THR A 683 -14.86 -11.58 -29.79
C THR A 683 -13.39 -11.31 -29.48
N VAL A 684 -12.60 -12.37 -29.25
CA VAL A 684 -11.14 -12.25 -29.15
C VAL A 684 -10.45 -12.81 -30.41
N ASP A 685 -9.29 -12.26 -30.76
CA ASP A 685 -8.54 -12.64 -31.96
C ASP A 685 -7.65 -13.87 -31.78
N THR A 686 -7.29 -14.21 -30.54
CA THR A 686 -6.38 -15.30 -30.19
C THR A 686 -6.86 -16.03 -28.94
N ASP A 687 -6.63 -17.35 -28.88
CA ASP A 687 -6.85 -18.12 -27.67
C ASP A 687 -5.92 -17.60 -26.55
N GLY A 688 -6.44 -17.42 -25.34
CA GLY A 688 -5.61 -16.96 -24.23
C GLY A 688 -6.38 -16.53 -22.99
N VAL A 689 -5.62 -16.01 -22.02
CA VAL A 689 -6.15 -15.45 -20.77
C VAL A 689 -6.39 -13.96 -20.94
N TYR A 690 -7.63 -13.53 -20.68
CA TYR A 690 -8.04 -12.13 -20.77
C TYR A 690 -8.60 -11.62 -19.44
N TYR A 691 -8.37 -10.33 -19.17
CA TYR A 691 -8.81 -9.63 -17.96
C TYR A 691 -9.72 -8.48 -18.37
N PHE A 692 -10.78 -8.23 -17.59
CA PHE A 692 -11.73 -7.14 -17.84
C PHE A 692 -11.48 -5.99 -16.85
N GLY A 693 -11.24 -4.81 -17.39
CA GLY A 693 -10.87 -3.59 -16.69
C GLY A 693 -12.00 -2.58 -16.59
N PHE A 694 -12.22 -2.02 -15.41
CA PHE A 694 -13.17 -0.94 -15.13
C PHE A 694 -12.41 0.30 -14.65
N ASN A 695 -12.37 1.35 -15.48
CA ASN A 695 -11.61 2.56 -15.23
C ASN A 695 -12.50 3.73 -14.80
N ALA A 696 -12.28 4.25 -13.60
CA ALA A 696 -12.80 5.54 -13.18
C ALA A 696 -11.85 6.65 -13.65
N TYR A 697 -12.35 7.56 -14.48
CA TYR A 697 -11.57 8.69 -15.04
C TYR A 697 -12.23 10.06 -14.87
N SER A 698 -13.18 10.16 -13.94
CA SER A 698 -13.89 11.38 -13.59
C SER A 698 -12.97 12.54 -13.19
N ALA A 699 -13.40 13.77 -13.42
CA ALA A 699 -12.76 14.95 -12.84
C ALA A 699 -12.75 14.90 -11.29
N ALA A 700 -11.92 15.73 -10.65
CA ALA A 700 -11.95 15.88 -9.20
C ALA A 700 -13.35 16.30 -8.69
N PHE A 701 -13.70 15.88 -7.48
CA PHE A 701 -14.90 16.32 -6.77
C PHE A 701 -16.25 15.90 -7.41
N GLN A 702 -16.31 14.65 -7.93
CA GLN A 702 -17.48 14.09 -8.63
C GLN A 702 -18.30 13.03 -7.85
N TYR A 703 -17.97 12.80 -6.57
CA TYR A 703 -18.70 11.91 -5.64
C TYR A 703 -18.44 10.39 -5.87
N TYR A 704 -19.33 9.49 -5.45
CA TYR A 704 -19.06 8.05 -5.54
C TYR A 704 -19.54 7.46 -6.87
N LEU A 705 -18.69 6.65 -7.51
CA LEU A 705 -19.03 5.76 -8.63
C LEU A 705 -19.09 4.32 -8.13
N TYR A 706 -20.08 3.57 -8.58
CA TYR A 706 -20.32 2.18 -8.23
C TYR A 706 -20.35 1.29 -9.46
N VAL A 707 -19.82 0.08 -9.33
CA VAL A 707 -19.91 -1.04 -10.28
C VAL A 707 -20.31 -2.29 -9.50
N ASP A 708 -21.15 -3.13 -10.10
CA ASP A 708 -21.74 -4.31 -9.46
C ASP A 708 -22.19 -5.33 -10.52
N ASN A 709 -22.46 -6.58 -10.11
CA ASN A 709 -22.99 -7.67 -10.94
C ASN A 709 -22.27 -7.84 -12.29
N ILE A 710 -20.94 -7.99 -12.26
CA ILE A 710 -20.15 -8.22 -13.48
C ILE A 710 -20.35 -9.68 -13.91
N SER A 711 -20.86 -9.89 -15.12
CA SER A 711 -21.11 -11.22 -15.70
C SER A 711 -20.44 -11.31 -17.07
N ILE A 712 -19.70 -12.38 -17.31
CA ILE A 712 -19.18 -12.73 -18.64
C ILE A 712 -19.65 -14.14 -18.96
N ILE A 713 -20.29 -14.29 -20.12
CA ILE A 713 -20.78 -15.57 -20.63
C ILE A 713 -20.40 -15.72 -22.11
N VAL A 714 -20.45 -16.93 -22.63
CA VAL A 714 -20.51 -17.14 -24.08
C VAL A 714 -21.82 -16.50 -24.55
N ALA A 715 -21.75 -15.62 -25.56
CA ALA A 715 -22.97 -15.05 -26.12
C ALA A 715 -23.78 -16.20 -26.72
N PRO A 716 -25.11 -16.27 -26.50
CA PRO A 716 -25.93 -17.27 -27.14
C PRO A 716 -25.75 -17.16 -28.66
N SER A 717 -25.25 -18.22 -29.31
CA SER A 717 -25.15 -18.24 -30.77
C SER A 717 -26.50 -18.49 -31.43
N CYS A 718 -27.47 -18.99 -30.66
CA CYS A 718 -28.81 -19.26 -31.14
C CYS A 718 -29.80 -18.14 -30.80
N GLU A 719 -30.06 -17.29 -31.80
CA GLU A 719 -31.03 -16.20 -31.73
C GLU A 719 -32.48 -16.74 -31.68
N MET A 720 -33.32 -16.13 -30.84
CA MET A 720 -34.72 -16.55 -30.71
C MET A 720 -35.52 -16.25 -32.00
N PRO A 721 -36.45 -17.13 -32.40
CA PRO A 721 -37.39 -16.84 -33.47
C PRO A 721 -38.26 -15.62 -33.20
N THR A 722 -38.68 -14.93 -34.26
CA THR A 722 -39.55 -13.74 -34.17
C THR A 722 -40.80 -13.89 -35.03
N ASN A 723 -41.73 -12.92 -34.96
CA ASN A 723 -42.96 -12.88 -35.77
C ASN A 723 -43.83 -14.15 -35.70
N LEU A 724 -43.99 -14.73 -34.51
CA LEU A 724 -44.85 -15.90 -34.30
C LEU A 724 -46.29 -15.62 -34.75
N ASN A 725 -46.79 -16.49 -35.60
CA ASN A 725 -48.08 -16.38 -36.24
C ASN A 725 -48.80 -17.74 -36.26
N ALA A 726 -50.14 -17.69 -36.22
CA ALA A 726 -50.98 -18.87 -36.31
C ALA A 726 -52.20 -18.52 -37.17
N ASP A 727 -52.53 -19.37 -38.14
CA ASP A 727 -53.60 -19.19 -39.13
C ASP A 727 -54.27 -20.53 -39.49
N ASN A 728 -55.21 -20.52 -40.44
CA ASN A 728 -55.88 -21.72 -41.00
C ASN A 728 -56.44 -22.67 -39.93
N PHE A 729 -57.12 -22.11 -38.93
CA PHE A 729 -57.73 -22.84 -37.83
C PHE A 729 -58.82 -23.79 -38.33
N THR A 730 -58.83 -25.01 -37.82
CA THR A 730 -59.98 -25.91 -37.91
C THR A 730 -60.49 -26.22 -36.50
N THR A 731 -61.41 -27.17 -36.37
CA THR A 731 -61.84 -27.67 -35.05
C THR A 731 -60.76 -28.48 -34.33
N SER A 732 -59.69 -28.90 -35.03
CA SER A 732 -58.66 -29.77 -34.45
C SER A 732 -57.25 -29.51 -34.94
N THR A 733 -57.02 -28.46 -35.74
CA THR A 733 -55.72 -28.11 -36.31
C THR A 733 -55.50 -26.60 -36.35
N ALA A 734 -54.24 -26.19 -36.40
CA ALA A 734 -53.82 -24.82 -36.71
C ALA A 734 -52.47 -24.85 -37.45
N ASP A 735 -52.26 -23.93 -38.39
CA ASP A 735 -50.98 -23.74 -39.06
C ASP A 735 -50.20 -22.66 -38.30
N LEU A 736 -48.98 -23.01 -37.86
CA LEU A 736 -48.07 -22.14 -37.11
C LEU A 736 -46.91 -21.73 -38.00
N SER A 737 -46.45 -20.48 -37.86
CA SER A 737 -45.31 -19.96 -38.62
C SER A 737 -44.52 -18.92 -37.81
N TRP A 738 -43.24 -18.77 -38.11
CA TRP A 738 -42.33 -17.80 -37.48
C TRP A 738 -41.25 -17.33 -38.47
N THR A 739 -40.47 -16.34 -38.05
CA THR A 739 -39.25 -15.89 -38.73
C THR A 739 -38.04 -16.41 -37.97
N ALA A 740 -37.13 -17.10 -38.66
CA ALA A 740 -35.84 -17.53 -38.11
C ALA A 740 -35.07 -16.35 -37.49
N GLY A 741 -34.45 -16.57 -36.33
CA GLY A 741 -33.62 -15.59 -35.63
C GLY A 741 -32.23 -15.44 -36.24
N GLY A 742 -31.68 -16.51 -36.81
CA GLY A 742 -30.33 -16.55 -37.38
C GLY A 742 -30.22 -17.50 -38.58
N THR A 743 -29.27 -18.43 -38.52
CA THR A 743 -29.00 -19.42 -39.58
C THR A 743 -29.50 -20.82 -39.26
N GLU A 744 -30.28 -20.97 -38.20
CA GLU A 744 -30.87 -22.24 -37.79
C GLU A 744 -31.75 -22.82 -38.89
N THR A 745 -31.85 -24.15 -38.90
CA THR A 745 -32.69 -24.90 -39.83
C THR A 745 -33.59 -25.91 -39.12
N GLU A 746 -33.63 -25.88 -37.80
CA GLU A 746 -34.38 -26.80 -36.94
C GLU A 746 -34.94 -26.00 -35.75
N TRP A 747 -36.17 -26.34 -35.32
CA TRP A 747 -36.87 -25.68 -34.22
C TRP A 747 -37.69 -26.68 -33.42
N GLU A 748 -37.89 -26.40 -32.13
CA GLU A 748 -38.89 -27.07 -31.32
C GLU A 748 -40.11 -26.17 -31.11
N VAL A 749 -41.30 -26.69 -31.40
CA VAL A 749 -42.58 -26.03 -31.15
C VAL A 749 -43.28 -26.72 -29.99
N LEU A 750 -43.38 -26.03 -28.86
CA LEU A 750 -44.14 -26.50 -27.70
C LEU A 750 -45.51 -25.83 -27.66
N TYR A 751 -46.59 -26.60 -27.64
CA TYR A 751 -47.96 -26.07 -27.60
C TYR A 751 -48.85 -26.77 -26.57
N GLY A 752 -49.84 -26.05 -26.05
CA GLY A 752 -50.78 -26.54 -25.04
C GLY A 752 -51.97 -25.61 -24.85
N GLU A 753 -52.98 -26.05 -24.09
CA GLU A 753 -54.10 -25.18 -23.71
C GLU A 753 -53.58 -23.94 -22.98
N ALA A 754 -54.16 -22.77 -23.23
CA ALA A 754 -53.66 -21.52 -22.70
C ALA A 754 -53.58 -21.53 -21.16
N GLY A 755 -52.41 -21.18 -20.63
CA GLY A 755 -52.08 -21.24 -19.21
C GLY A 755 -51.34 -22.51 -18.77
N PHE A 756 -50.92 -23.38 -19.70
CA PHE A 756 -50.04 -24.51 -19.39
C PHE A 756 -48.65 -24.03 -18.97
N ASP A 757 -47.95 -24.82 -18.16
CA ASP A 757 -46.56 -24.53 -17.77
C ASP A 757 -45.58 -25.03 -18.86
N PRO A 758 -44.92 -24.16 -19.65
CA PRO A 758 -44.03 -24.60 -20.73
C PRO A 758 -42.77 -25.34 -20.24
N THR A 759 -42.48 -25.34 -18.95
CA THR A 759 -41.34 -26.08 -18.38
C THR A 759 -41.68 -27.51 -18.01
N THR A 760 -42.97 -27.84 -17.84
CA THR A 760 -43.40 -29.16 -17.33
C THR A 760 -44.61 -29.78 -18.06
N GLU A 761 -45.32 -29.00 -18.87
CA GLU A 761 -46.53 -29.39 -19.59
C GLU A 761 -46.40 -29.06 -21.10
N GLY A 762 -47.44 -29.36 -21.88
CA GLY A 762 -47.47 -29.12 -23.32
C GLY A 762 -47.05 -30.32 -24.16
N THR A 763 -47.22 -30.18 -25.47
CA THR A 763 -46.84 -31.16 -26.49
C THR A 763 -45.75 -30.56 -27.36
N LEU A 764 -44.64 -31.28 -27.49
CA LEU A 764 -43.46 -30.87 -28.26
C LEU A 764 -43.49 -31.45 -29.67
N VAL A 765 -43.17 -30.62 -30.66
CA VAL A 765 -43.01 -31.00 -32.06
C VAL A 765 -41.70 -30.42 -32.58
N VAL A 766 -40.83 -31.25 -33.14
CA VAL A 766 -39.61 -30.80 -33.83
C VAL A 766 -39.94 -30.50 -35.28
N VAL A 767 -39.41 -29.39 -35.80
CA VAL A 767 -39.68 -28.85 -37.13
C VAL A 767 -38.37 -28.58 -37.84
N ASP A 768 -38.20 -29.18 -39.01
CA ASP A 768 -37.01 -29.05 -39.83
C ASP A 768 -37.26 -28.16 -41.06
N THR A 769 -36.20 -27.52 -41.54
CA THR A 769 -36.06 -26.80 -42.82
C THR A 769 -36.84 -25.50 -42.98
N ASP A 770 -38.15 -25.52 -42.77
CA ASP A 770 -39.03 -24.37 -42.98
C ASP A 770 -39.61 -23.92 -41.63
N PRO A 771 -39.68 -22.60 -41.35
CA PRO A 771 -40.15 -22.07 -40.07
C PRO A 771 -41.69 -22.07 -39.98
N GLU A 772 -42.32 -23.20 -40.29
CA GLU A 772 -43.76 -23.43 -40.25
C GLU A 772 -44.12 -24.88 -39.94
N THR A 773 -45.27 -25.11 -39.29
CA THR A 773 -45.80 -26.46 -39.02
C THR A 773 -47.31 -26.46 -38.83
N THR A 774 -47.97 -27.58 -39.11
CA THR A 774 -49.39 -27.78 -38.79
C THR A 774 -49.51 -28.65 -37.54
N ILE A 775 -50.07 -28.11 -36.47
CA ILE A 775 -50.40 -28.87 -35.26
C ILE A 775 -51.80 -29.50 -35.39
N THR A 776 -51.97 -30.70 -34.86
CA THR A 776 -53.20 -31.51 -35.00
C THR A 776 -53.64 -32.10 -33.66
N GLY A 777 -54.88 -32.61 -33.61
CA GLY A 777 -55.42 -33.25 -32.41
C GLY A 777 -55.87 -32.26 -31.33
N LEU A 778 -56.15 -31.02 -31.72
CA LEU A 778 -56.65 -29.98 -30.82
C LEU A 778 -58.14 -30.19 -30.52
N GLU A 779 -58.59 -29.67 -29.37
CA GLU A 779 -60.00 -29.62 -29.00
C GLU A 779 -60.68 -28.40 -29.64
N ASP A 780 -61.99 -28.48 -29.90
CA ASP A 780 -62.74 -27.46 -30.61
C ASP A 780 -63.14 -26.28 -29.71
N GLY A 781 -63.03 -25.05 -30.22
CA GLY A 781 -63.33 -23.84 -29.45
C GLY A 781 -62.40 -23.58 -28.26
N THR A 782 -61.23 -24.24 -28.22
CA THR A 782 -60.27 -24.16 -27.12
C THR A 782 -59.17 -23.16 -27.44
N ILE A 783 -58.77 -22.38 -26.43
CA ILE A 783 -57.66 -21.41 -26.54
C ILE A 783 -56.36 -22.17 -26.29
N TYR A 784 -55.44 -22.11 -27.24
CA TYR A 784 -54.10 -22.68 -27.14
C TYR A 784 -53.05 -21.57 -27.14
N GLU A 785 -51.88 -21.88 -26.63
CA GLU A 785 -50.68 -21.08 -26.83
C GLU A 785 -49.51 -21.95 -27.25
N PHE A 786 -48.57 -21.37 -27.98
CA PHE A 786 -47.35 -22.05 -28.39
C PHE A 786 -46.11 -21.19 -28.21
N TYR A 787 -44.98 -21.89 -28.11
CA TYR A 787 -43.63 -21.38 -28.01
C TYR A 787 -42.77 -22.01 -29.08
N VAL A 788 -41.73 -21.29 -29.53
CA VAL A 788 -40.76 -21.81 -30.51
C VAL A 788 -39.35 -21.60 -29.97
N THR A 789 -38.57 -22.68 -29.95
CA THR A 789 -37.13 -22.69 -29.63
C THR A 789 -36.35 -22.96 -30.90
N ALA A 790 -35.35 -22.15 -31.23
CA ALA A 790 -34.43 -22.44 -32.34
C ALA A 790 -33.36 -23.44 -31.90
N ILE A 791 -33.02 -24.37 -32.79
CA ILE A 791 -31.92 -25.34 -32.61
C ILE A 791 -30.82 -24.99 -33.62
N CYS A 792 -29.71 -24.46 -33.12
CA CYS A 792 -28.56 -24.03 -33.92
C CYS A 792 -27.43 -25.08 -33.95
N GLY A 793 -27.45 -26.06 -33.04
CA GLY A 793 -26.51 -27.18 -32.95
C GLY A 793 -26.91 -28.19 -31.87
N GLU A 794 -26.14 -29.29 -31.73
CA GLU A 794 -26.46 -30.42 -30.82
C GLU A 794 -26.57 -30.03 -29.33
N ASP A 795 -26.02 -28.87 -28.93
CA ASP A 795 -26.10 -28.30 -27.58
C ASP A 795 -26.27 -26.76 -27.62
N ASP A 796 -26.81 -26.20 -28.71
CA ASP A 796 -26.97 -24.74 -28.90
C ASP A 796 -28.42 -24.41 -29.29
N GLU A 797 -29.20 -23.98 -28.30
CA GLU A 797 -30.63 -23.69 -28.42
C GLU A 797 -30.92 -22.24 -27.96
N SER A 798 -31.92 -21.61 -28.55
CA SER A 798 -32.36 -20.27 -28.14
C SER A 798 -33.20 -20.32 -26.86
N GLU A 799 -33.48 -19.15 -26.26
CA GLU A 799 -34.64 -19.05 -25.36
C GLU A 799 -35.96 -19.26 -26.13
N MET A 800 -37.02 -19.65 -25.42
CA MET A 800 -38.36 -19.88 -26.01
C MET A 800 -39.00 -18.55 -26.45
N ALA A 801 -39.26 -18.40 -27.75
CA ALA A 801 -40.07 -17.32 -28.28
C ALA A 801 -41.56 -17.60 -28.03
N GLY A 802 -42.27 -16.72 -27.32
CA GLY A 802 -43.70 -16.89 -27.02
C GLY A 802 -44.11 -16.28 -25.67
N PRO A 803 -45.34 -16.52 -25.19
CA PRO A 803 -46.40 -17.31 -25.84
C PRO A 803 -47.10 -16.56 -26.97
N LYS A 804 -47.47 -17.28 -28.03
CA LYS A 804 -48.44 -16.82 -29.04
C LYS A 804 -49.76 -17.58 -28.88
N GLN A 805 -50.85 -16.85 -28.62
CA GLN A 805 -52.17 -17.44 -28.42
C GLN A 805 -52.99 -17.52 -29.71
N PHE A 806 -53.77 -18.58 -29.85
CA PHE A 806 -54.78 -18.76 -30.90
C PHE A 806 -55.97 -19.58 -30.37
N THR A 807 -57.08 -19.64 -31.11
CA THR A 807 -58.27 -20.39 -30.71
C THR A 807 -58.76 -21.23 -31.89
N THR A 808 -58.98 -22.52 -31.66
CA THR A 808 -59.55 -23.41 -32.68
C THR A 808 -60.99 -23.04 -33.01
N LEU A 809 -61.46 -23.40 -34.19
CA LEU A 809 -62.86 -23.21 -34.55
C LEU A 809 -63.75 -24.12 -33.70
N CYS A 810 -64.97 -23.70 -33.41
CA CYS A 810 -65.95 -24.58 -32.78
C CYS A 810 -66.58 -25.52 -33.79
N THR A 811 -67.04 -26.69 -33.33
CA THR A 811 -67.96 -27.54 -34.09
C THR A 811 -69.14 -26.71 -34.62
N ALA A 812 -69.53 -26.92 -35.87
CA ALA A 812 -70.61 -26.15 -36.49
C ALA A 812 -71.96 -26.38 -35.79
N ALA A 813 -72.75 -25.31 -35.67
CA ALA A 813 -74.12 -25.37 -35.19
C ALA A 813 -75.06 -25.91 -36.28
N THR A 814 -76.19 -26.49 -35.87
CA THR A 814 -77.26 -26.92 -36.78
C THR A 814 -78.39 -25.89 -36.82
N VAL A 815 -79.10 -25.81 -37.94
CA VAL A 815 -80.30 -24.98 -38.07
C VAL A 815 -81.47 -25.55 -37.22
N PRO A 816 -82.25 -24.72 -36.49
CA PRO A 816 -82.11 -23.28 -36.37
C PRO A 816 -80.97 -22.85 -35.44
N TYR A 817 -80.19 -21.87 -35.87
CA TYR A 817 -79.13 -21.23 -35.10
C TYR A 817 -79.60 -19.86 -34.61
N VAL A 818 -79.42 -19.56 -33.32
CA VAL A 818 -79.82 -18.29 -32.70
C VAL A 818 -78.65 -17.72 -31.92
N MET A 819 -78.43 -16.40 -32.05
CA MET A 819 -77.46 -15.63 -31.29
C MET A 819 -78.11 -14.33 -30.80
N ASP A 820 -78.42 -14.31 -29.51
CA ASP A 820 -79.11 -13.23 -28.77
C ASP A 820 -78.17 -12.47 -27.83
N PHE A 821 -76.87 -12.80 -27.82
CA PHE A 821 -75.82 -12.22 -26.97
C PHE A 821 -76.05 -12.27 -25.44
N GLU A 822 -77.13 -12.87 -24.96
CA GLU A 822 -77.52 -12.88 -23.53
C GLU A 822 -76.53 -13.65 -22.64
N THR A 823 -75.74 -14.54 -23.22
CA THR A 823 -74.74 -15.34 -22.51
C THR A 823 -73.33 -14.73 -22.56
N ALA A 824 -73.12 -13.61 -23.24
CA ALA A 824 -71.80 -13.00 -23.32
C ALA A 824 -71.41 -12.25 -22.03
N THR A 825 -70.12 -12.24 -21.77
CA THR A 825 -69.53 -11.48 -20.66
C THR A 825 -69.07 -10.12 -21.19
N THR A 826 -69.87 -9.07 -20.98
CA THR A 826 -69.54 -7.71 -21.44
C THR A 826 -68.13 -7.27 -20.98
N PRO A 827 -67.24 -6.78 -21.87
CA PRO A 827 -67.44 -6.45 -23.30
C PRO A 827 -67.03 -7.56 -24.30
N ASN A 828 -66.74 -8.78 -23.83
CA ASN A 828 -66.27 -9.88 -24.65
C ASN A 828 -67.37 -10.50 -25.51
N LEU A 829 -66.97 -11.08 -26.63
CA LEU A 829 -67.89 -11.81 -27.51
C LEU A 829 -68.32 -13.16 -26.87
N PRO A 830 -69.49 -13.70 -27.25
CA PRO A 830 -69.86 -15.07 -26.92
C PRO A 830 -68.82 -16.09 -27.44
N ALA A 831 -68.71 -17.24 -26.77
CA ALA A 831 -67.91 -18.35 -27.26
C ALA A 831 -68.32 -18.73 -28.69
N CYS A 832 -67.36 -19.26 -29.47
CA CYS A 832 -67.57 -19.67 -30.87
C CYS A 832 -67.92 -18.56 -31.85
N THR A 833 -67.76 -17.29 -31.46
CA THR A 833 -67.87 -16.14 -32.35
C THR A 833 -66.53 -15.41 -32.41
N SER A 834 -66.28 -14.68 -33.49
CA SER A 834 -65.03 -13.94 -33.66
C SER A 834 -65.28 -12.56 -34.24
N ARG A 835 -64.24 -11.73 -34.24
CA ARG A 835 -64.25 -10.40 -34.86
C ARG A 835 -62.92 -10.12 -35.51
N GLU A 836 -62.95 -9.29 -36.53
CA GLU A 836 -61.78 -8.85 -37.29
C GLU A 836 -61.88 -7.34 -37.52
N ASN A 837 -60.82 -6.60 -37.22
CA ASN A 837 -60.75 -5.16 -37.46
C ASN A 837 -59.76 -4.88 -38.58
N LEU A 838 -60.26 -4.40 -39.71
CA LEU A 838 -59.50 -4.09 -40.92
C LEU A 838 -59.22 -2.59 -41.07
N SER A 839 -59.47 -1.80 -40.02
CA SER A 839 -59.05 -0.41 -39.94
C SER A 839 -58.45 -0.09 -38.58
N GLU A 840 -57.91 1.12 -38.44
CA GLU A 840 -57.51 1.70 -37.14
C GLU A 840 -58.71 2.20 -36.32
N GLY A 841 -59.95 1.89 -36.75
CA GLY A 841 -61.18 2.16 -36.02
C GLY A 841 -61.33 1.28 -34.78
N ASN A 842 -62.46 1.42 -34.08
CA ASN A 842 -62.78 0.50 -32.99
C ASN A 842 -63.23 -0.86 -33.56
N ASN A 843 -63.55 -1.81 -32.68
CA ASN A 843 -64.06 -3.12 -33.07
C ASN A 843 -65.38 -3.44 -32.34
N TRP A 844 -66.09 -4.48 -32.79
CA TRP A 844 -67.30 -4.98 -32.17
C TRP A 844 -67.04 -5.53 -30.77
N ILE A 845 -67.89 -5.13 -29.82
CA ILE A 845 -67.91 -5.63 -28.44
C ILE A 845 -69.36 -5.90 -28.04
N THR A 846 -69.59 -6.59 -26.93
CA THR A 846 -70.93 -6.69 -26.34
C THR A 846 -71.16 -5.55 -25.35
N THR A 847 -72.42 -5.16 -25.14
CA THR A 847 -72.81 -4.21 -24.08
C THR A 847 -74.24 -4.46 -23.64
N ASN A 848 -74.56 -4.11 -22.39
CA ASN A 848 -75.96 -4.04 -21.95
C ASN A 848 -76.60 -2.75 -22.50
N LEU A 849 -77.75 -2.85 -23.15
CA LEU A 849 -78.49 -1.72 -23.69
C LEU A 849 -79.98 -1.82 -23.33
N ASN A 850 -80.50 -0.78 -22.69
CA ASN A 850 -81.94 -0.63 -22.46
C ASN A 850 -82.39 0.70 -23.07
N GLY A 851 -82.78 0.65 -24.34
CA GLY A 851 -83.07 1.83 -25.15
C GLY A 851 -83.00 1.55 -26.64
N PHE A 852 -83.51 2.49 -27.46
CA PHE A 852 -83.51 2.40 -28.93
C PHE A 852 -84.14 1.11 -29.48
N GLY A 853 -85.11 0.52 -28.78
CA GLY A 853 -85.77 -0.73 -29.21
C GLY A 853 -85.08 -2.02 -28.79
N PHE A 854 -83.94 -1.94 -28.08
CA PHE A 854 -83.27 -3.07 -27.44
C PHE A 854 -83.51 -3.03 -25.93
N ASP A 855 -83.66 -4.19 -25.28
CA ASP A 855 -83.95 -4.30 -23.84
C ASP A 855 -82.97 -5.19 -23.06
N SER A 856 -81.94 -5.72 -23.73
CA SER A 856 -81.00 -6.68 -23.18
C SER A 856 -79.55 -6.48 -23.69
N GLN A 857 -78.73 -7.54 -23.70
CA GLN A 857 -77.34 -7.45 -24.14
C GLN A 857 -77.28 -7.47 -25.68
N VAL A 858 -76.54 -6.53 -26.28
CA VAL A 858 -76.42 -6.41 -27.74
C VAL A 858 -74.96 -6.47 -28.18
N LEU A 859 -74.74 -6.79 -29.45
CA LEU A 859 -73.48 -6.51 -30.11
C LEU A 859 -73.43 -5.04 -30.52
N PHE A 860 -72.30 -4.41 -30.27
CA PHE A 860 -72.14 -2.98 -30.25
C PHE A 860 -70.82 -2.53 -30.89
N TYR A 861 -70.91 -1.57 -31.80
CA TYR A 861 -69.77 -0.88 -32.36
C TYR A 861 -69.77 0.58 -31.90
N ASN A 862 -68.67 1.02 -31.28
CA ASN A 862 -68.49 2.39 -30.79
C ASN A 862 -67.70 3.25 -31.79
N TRP A 863 -68.05 4.51 -31.98
CA TRP A 863 -67.33 5.40 -32.91
C TRP A 863 -65.85 5.61 -32.59
N SER A 864 -65.06 5.78 -33.65
CA SER A 864 -63.76 6.45 -33.60
C SER A 864 -63.91 7.87 -34.12
N SER A 865 -63.30 8.85 -33.45
CA SER A 865 -63.32 10.25 -33.91
C SER A 865 -62.43 10.52 -35.11
N SER A 866 -61.49 9.61 -35.43
CA SER A 866 -60.44 9.83 -36.42
C SER A 866 -60.45 8.81 -37.56
N ASN A 867 -60.99 7.62 -37.32
CA ASN A 867 -60.85 6.49 -38.24
C ASN A 867 -62.21 5.94 -38.67
N ASP A 868 -62.36 5.67 -39.96
CA ASP A 868 -63.53 5.00 -40.51
C ASP A 868 -63.62 3.57 -39.94
N ALA A 869 -64.85 3.09 -39.74
CA ALA A 869 -65.09 1.71 -39.34
C ALA A 869 -64.77 0.75 -40.49
N ASN A 870 -64.12 -0.36 -40.17
CA ASN A 870 -64.08 -1.54 -41.01
C ASN A 870 -63.92 -2.78 -40.12
N ALA A 871 -64.96 -3.06 -39.35
CA ALA A 871 -64.95 -4.12 -38.35
C ALA A 871 -66.00 -5.17 -38.66
N TRP A 872 -65.59 -6.43 -38.69
CA TRP A 872 -66.45 -7.58 -38.90
C TRP A 872 -66.69 -8.33 -37.59
N PHE A 873 -67.92 -8.78 -37.41
CA PHE A 873 -68.29 -9.83 -36.47
C PHE A 873 -68.70 -11.08 -37.23
N TYR A 874 -68.28 -12.25 -36.78
CA TYR A 874 -68.62 -13.55 -37.37
C TYR A 874 -69.33 -14.43 -36.36
N THR A 875 -70.43 -15.05 -36.78
CA THR A 875 -71.15 -16.06 -35.99
C THR A 875 -70.32 -17.33 -35.80
N GLN A 876 -70.81 -18.26 -34.98
CA GLN A 876 -70.40 -19.67 -35.11
C GLN A 876 -70.72 -20.18 -36.52
N GLY A 877 -69.91 -21.11 -37.02
CA GLY A 877 -70.19 -21.79 -38.28
C GLY A 877 -71.50 -22.56 -38.18
N VAL A 878 -72.32 -22.52 -39.22
CA VAL A 878 -73.60 -23.22 -39.30
C VAL A 878 -73.52 -24.23 -40.45
N GLU A 879 -73.87 -25.48 -40.16
CA GLU A 879 -73.94 -26.55 -41.16
C GLU A 879 -75.16 -26.31 -42.07
N LEU A 880 -74.94 -26.15 -43.37
CA LEU A 880 -75.98 -25.91 -44.36
C LEU A 880 -75.84 -26.86 -45.56
N GLU A 881 -76.98 -27.29 -46.11
CA GLU A 881 -77.05 -28.12 -47.31
C GLU A 881 -77.21 -27.27 -48.58
N ALA A 882 -76.47 -27.62 -49.64
CA ALA A 882 -76.53 -27.02 -50.96
C ALA A 882 -77.97 -26.97 -51.49
N ASP A 883 -78.28 -25.93 -52.26
CA ASP A 883 -79.57 -25.78 -52.96
C ASP A 883 -80.81 -25.73 -52.03
N THR A 884 -80.63 -25.74 -50.71
CA THR A 884 -81.70 -25.58 -49.72
C THR A 884 -81.90 -24.11 -49.38
N GLU A 885 -83.15 -23.63 -49.41
CA GLU A 885 -83.46 -22.24 -49.07
C GLU A 885 -83.54 -22.05 -47.55
N TYR A 886 -82.76 -21.10 -47.04
CA TYR A 886 -82.72 -20.69 -45.64
C TYR A 886 -83.11 -19.20 -45.52
N GLN A 887 -83.41 -18.78 -44.30
CA GLN A 887 -83.60 -17.38 -43.94
C GLN A 887 -82.64 -17.00 -42.82
N ILE A 888 -82.08 -15.78 -42.90
CA ILE A 888 -81.45 -15.12 -41.77
C ILE A 888 -82.28 -13.91 -41.35
N SER A 889 -82.60 -13.80 -40.07
CA SER A 889 -83.22 -12.64 -39.43
C SER A 889 -82.27 -12.04 -38.40
N TYR A 890 -82.32 -10.72 -38.20
CA TYR A 890 -81.53 -10.00 -37.20
C TYR A 890 -82.13 -8.63 -36.90
N LEU A 891 -81.96 -8.16 -35.67
CA LEU A 891 -82.27 -6.79 -35.24
C LEU A 891 -81.04 -5.91 -35.38
N TYR A 892 -81.21 -4.72 -35.96
CA TYR A 892 -80.13 -3.73 -36.05
C TYR A 892 -80.67 -2.32 -35.82
N GLY A 893 -79.82 -1.42 -35.36
CA GLY A 893 -80.20 -0.04 -35.07
C GLY A 893 -79.01 0.82 -34.69
N ASN A 894 -79.23 2.12 -34.50
CA ASN A 894 -78.19 3.06 -34.12
C ASN A 894 -78.63 3.97 -32.98
N ASP A 895 -77.67 4.54 -32.26
CA ASP A 895 -77.93 5.67 -31.37
C ASP A 895 -77.96 6.96 -32.20
N ASN A 896 -79.18 7.46 -32.43
CA ASN A 896 -79.40 8.67 -33.23
C ASN A 896 -79.50 9.95 -32.37
N THR A 897 -78.89 9.97 -31.18
CA THR A 897 -78.93 11.16 -30.30
C THR A 897 -78.38 12.42 -30.99
N TYR A 898 -77.42 12.27 -31.91
CA TYR A 898 -76.74 13.37 -32.59
C TYR A 898 -77.08 13.54 -34.08
N GLY A 899 -78.01 12.74 -34.63
CA GLY A 899 -78.35 12.82 -36.06
C GLY A 899 -77.45 11.98 -36.97
N ASP A 900 -76.53 11.19 -36.41
CA ASP A 900 -75.55 10.41 -37.16
C ASP A 900 -76.18 9.20 -37.87
N THR A 901 -75.56 8.81 -38.98
CA THR A 901 -76.04 7.70 -39.83
C THR A 901 -75.00 6.59 -39.88
N GLU A 902 -75.33 5.44 -39.31
CA GLU A 902 -74.46 4.26 -39.32
C GLU A 902 -74.64 3.44 -40.60
N LYS A 903 -73.68 2.54 -40.88
CA LYS A 903 -73.71 1.64 -42.04
C LYS A 903 -73.25 0.23 -41.68
N MET A 904 -73.99 -0.76 -42.17
CA MET A 904 -73.69 -2.17 -41.94
C MET A 904 -73.92 -3.04 -43.18
N LYS A 905 -72.99 -3.96 -43.48
CA LYS A 905 -73.18 -5.02 -44.48
C LYS A 905 -73.32 -6.36 -43.81
N VAL A 906 -74.11 -7.24 -44.41
CA VAL A 906 -74.27 -8.62 -43.97
C VAL A 906 -73.92 -9.54 -45.13
N ALA A 907 -73.06 -10.51 -44.89
CA ALA A 907 -72.60 -11.48 -45.87
C ALA A 907 -72.42 -12.85 -45.21
N TYR A 908 -72.28 -13.90 -46.01
CA TYR A 908 -71.87 -15.22 -45.53
C TYR A 908 -70.73 -15.79 -46.36
N GLY A 909 -69.96 -16.69 -45.75
CA GLY A 909 -68.73 -17.26 -46.29
C GLY A 909 -68.37 -18.59 -45.64
N THR A 910 -67.32 -19.23 -46.15
CA THR A 910 -66.86 -20.56 -45.68
C THR A 910 -65.86 -20.52 -44.53
N TYR A 911 -65.46 -19.32 -44.11
CA TYR A 911 -64.48 -19.10 -43.03
C TYR A 911 -64.76 -17.76 -42.34
N PRO A 912 -64.52 -17.60 -41.03
CA PRO A 912 -64.82 -16.37 -40.29
C PRO A 912 -63.76 -15.28 -40.51
N GLU A 913 -63.58 -14.86 -41.75
CA GLU A 913 -62.69 -13.77 -42.16
C GLU A 913 -63.30 -12.97 -43.32
N ALA A 914 -62.84 -11.74 -43.53
CA ALA A 914 -63.49 -10.81 -44.45
C ALA A 914 -63.34 -11.24 -45.92
N SER A 915 -62.20 -11.81 -46.28
CA SER A 915 -61.93 -12.36 -47.62
C SER A 915 -62.85 -13.52 -47.97
N ALA A 916 -63.30 -14.29 -46.97
CA ALA A 916 -64.19 -15.43 -47.17
C ALA A 916 -65.68 -15.04 -47.26
N MET A 917 -66.06 -13.83 -46.80
CA MET A 917 -67.42 -13.28 -46.87
C MET A 917 -67.81 -12.83 -48.30
N THR A 918 -67.76 -13.78 -49.24
CA THR A 918 -67.90 -13.51 -50.67
C THR A 918 -69.35 -13.31 -51.13
N THR A 919 -70.35 -13.74 -50.35
CA THR A 919 -71.76 -13.63 -50.72
C THR A 919 -72.50 -12.63 -49.82
N GLN A 920 -72.78 -11.44 -50.36
CA GLN A 920 -73.53 -10.40 -49.64
C GLN A 920 -75.03 -10.74 -49.57
N LEU A 921 -75.58 -10.68 -48.37
CA LEU A 921 -77.01 -10.89 -48.07
C LEU A 921 -77.77 -9.58 -48.01
N ALA A 922 -77.19 -8.55 -47.38
CA ALA A 922 -77.80 -7.24 -47.25
C ALA A 922 -76.74 -6.13 -47.17
N ASP A 923 -77.13 -4.93 -47.59
CA ASP A 923 -76.36 -3.72 -47.37
C ASP A 923 -77.28 -2.64 -46.82
N HIS A 924 -76.93 -2.11 -45.64
CA HIS A 924 -77.63 -1.04 -44.94
C HIS A 924 -76.78 0.23 -45.00
N PRO A 925 -76.84 1.01 -46.11
CA PRO A 925 -75.99 2.19 -46.30
C PRO A 925 -76.43 3.43 -45.51
N ALA A 926 -77.56 3.35 -44.80
CA ALA A 926 -78.08 4.42 -43.95
C ALA A 926 -78.97 3.88 -42.83
N ILE A 927 -78.40 3.73 -41.63
CA ILE A 927 -79.08 3.34 -40.39
C ILE A 927 -79.18 4.59 -39.51
N ASN A 928 -80.38 5.20 -39.43
CA ASN A 928 -80.60 6.48 -38.74
C ASN A 928 -81.96 6.57 -38.02
N SER A 929 -82.63 5.45 -37.80
CA SER A 929 -83.96 5.40 -37.18
C SER A 929 -83.94 5.75 -35.69
N GLY A 930 -82.81 5.56 -35.00
CA GLY A 930 -82.76 5.63 -33.54
C GLY A 930 -83.58 4.54 -32.85
N MET A 931 -84.02 3.51 -33.58
CA MET A 931 -84.85 2.41 -33.08
C MET A 931 -84.47 1.10 -33.79
N ALA A 932 -84.46 -0.01 -33.05
CA ALA A 932 -84.21 -1.35 -33.54
C ALA A 932 -85.19 -1.69 -34.67
N THR A 933 -84.64 -2.25 -35.74
CA THR A 933 -85.36 -2.66 -36.94
C THR A 933 -84.96 -4.08 -37.26
N GLU A 934 -85.95 -4.93 -37.55
CA GLU A 934 -85.70 -6.30 -37.98
C GLU A 934 -85.50 -6.34 -39.50
N ASN A 935 -84.50 -7.11 -39.96
CA ASN A 935 -84.37 -7.48 -41.36
C ASN A 935 -84.40 -9.01 -41.50
N THR A 936 -85.01 -9.50 -42.57
CA THR A 936 -85.02 -10.94 -42.91
C THR A 936 -84.64 -11.11 -44.38
N VAL A 937 -83.70 -12.01 -44.66
CA VAL A 937 -83.20 -12.29 -46.02
C VAL A 937 -83.23 -13.79 -46.29
N THR A 938 -83.79 -14.20 -47.43
CA THR A 938 -83.69 -15.57 -47.93
C THR A 938 -82.40 -15.77 -48.71
N PHE A 939 -81.75 -16.93 -48.55
CA PHE A 939 -80.53 -17.29 -49.27
C PHE A 939 -80.44 -18.80 -49.49
N THR A 940 -79.58 -19.20 -50.42
CA THR A 940 -79.32 -20.61 -50.75
C THR A 940 -77.81 -20.81 -50.85
N PRO A 941 -77.20 -21.70 -50.04
CA PRO A 941 -75.78 -21.97 -50.10
C PRO A 941 -75.43 -22.73 -51.39
N PRO A 942 -74.28 -22.44 -52.03
CA PRO A 942 -73.90 -23.05 -53.30
C PRO A 942 -73.36 -24.48 -53.18
N ALA A 943 -73.01 -24.93 -51.98
CA ALA A 943 -72.47 -26.27 -51.70
C ALA A 943 -72.85 -26.71 -50.27
N ASP A 944 -72.73 -28.01 -49.98
CA ASP A 944 -72.84 -28.52 -48.63
C ASP A 944 -71.62 -28.05 -47.83
N GLY A 945 -71.82 -27.59 -46.61
CA GLY A 945 -70.72 -27.29 -45.69
C GLY A 945 -71.05 -26.31 -44.59
N VAL A 946 -70.00 -25.89 -43.89
CA VAL A 946 -70.08 -24.93 -42.78
C VAL A 946 -69.97 -23.51 -43.33
N TYR A 947 -70.95 -22.68 -42.97
CA TYR A 947 -71.00 -21.27 -43.35
C TYR A 947 -71.05 -20.36 -42.13
N TYR A 948 -70.32 -19.25 -42.21
CA TYR A 948 -70.25 -18.21 -41.19
C TYR A 948 -70.98 -16.96 -41.70
N PHE A 949 -71.71 -16.28 -40.83
CA PHE A 949 -72.40 -15.03 -41.15
C PHE A 949 -71.63 -13.84 -40.60
N GLY A 950 -71.20 -12.96 -41.49
CA GLY A 950 -70.41 -11.77 -41.20
C GLY A 950 -71.25 -10.50 -41.18
N PHE A 951 -71.04 -9.67 -40.17
CA PHE A 951 -71.65 -8.34 -40.01
C PHE A 951 -70.56 -7.27 -39.97
N ASN A 952 -70.48 -6.46 -41.02
CA ASN A 952 -69.44 -5.44 -41.18
C ASN A 952 -69.96 -4.04 -40.87
N ALA A 953 -69.40 -3.39 -39.85
CA ALA A 953 -69.56 -1.95 -39.64
C ALA A 953 -68.59 -1.20 -40.55
N TYR A 954 -69.13 -0.29 -41.37
CA TYR A 954 -68.34 0.51 -42.32
C TYR A 954 -68.72 2.00 -42.35
N SER A 955 -69.18 2.51 -41.21
CA SER A 955 -69.48 3.92 -41.00
C SER A 955 -68.24 4.81 -41.08
N PRO A 956 -68.34 6.04 -41.62
CA PRO A 956 -67.26 7.03 -41.55
C PRO A 956 -66.87 7.41 -40.11
N ALA A 957 -65.66 7.94 -39.93
CA ALA A 957 -65.17 8.48 -38.68
C ALA A 957 -66.15 9.53 -38.09
N GLY A 958 -66.35 9.47 -36.78
CA GLY A 958 -67.21 10.39 -36.04
C GLY A 958 -68.67 9.95 -35.92
N ASN A 959 -69.12 8.95 -36.68
CA ASN A 959 -70.50 8.44 -36.59
C ASN A 959 -70.67 7.52 -35.38
N TYR A 960 -71.67 7.80 -34.54
CA TYR A 960 -71.73 7.47 -33.12
C TYR A 960 -71.76 5.97 -32.73
N ARG A 961 -72.90 5.28 -32.85
CA ARG A 961 -73.04 3.92 -32.29
C ARG A 961 -73.99 3.07 -33.11
N LEU A 962 -73.54 1.85 -33.43
CA LEU A 962 -74.30 0.83 -34.15
C LEU A 962 -74.53 -0.38 -33.23
N TYR A 963 -75.74 -0.94 -33.30
CA TYR A 963 -76.19 -2.08 -32.50
C TYR A 963 -76.73 -3.20 -33.40
N LEU A 964 -76.47 -4.45 -33.01
CA LEU A 964 -76.93 -5.68 -33.65
C LEU A 964 -77.36 -6.68 -32.57
N ASP A 965 -78.47 -7.37 -32.81
CA ASP A 965 -79.05 -8.35 -31.87
C ASP A 965 -79.90 -9.41 -32.59
N ASP A 966 -80.33 -10.45 -31.88
CA ASP A 966 -81.30 -11.47 -32.32
C ASP A 966 -81.01 -12.09 -33.70
N ILE A 967 -79.77 -12.52 -33.93
CA ILE A 967 -79.41 -13.19 -35.19
C ILE A 967 -80.01 -14.60 -35.18
N ASN A 968 -80.84 -14.93 -36.16
CA ASN A 968 -81.46 -16.24 -36.30
C ASN A 968 -81.34 -16.76 -37.73
N VAL A 969 -80.79 -17.95 -37.90
CA VAL A 969 -80.69 -18.67 -39.18
C VAL A 969 -81.60 -19.89 -39.10
N ALA A 970 -82.62 -19.93 -39.96
CA ALA A 970 -83.64 -20.96 -39.98
C ALA A 970 -83.85 -21.51 -41.41
N GLY A 971 -84.31 -22.75 -41.54
CA GLY A 971 -84.74 -23.27 -42.84
C GLY A 971 -85.94 -22.47 -43.35
N ASN A 972 -86.02 -22.22 -44.66
CA ASN A 972 -87.21 -21.62 -45.25
C ASN A 972 -88.31 -22.70 -45.34
N THR A 973 -88.86 -23.09 -44.20
CA THR A 973 -90.10 -23.87 -44.20
C THR A 973 -91.18 -23.00 -44.85
N VAL A 974 -91.74 -23.48 -45.96
CA VAL A 974 -93.10 -23.08 -46.35
C VAL A 974 -94.01 -23.53 -45.21
N GLY A 975 -94.19 -22.65 -44.23
CA GLY A 975 -95.06 -22.89 -43.11
C GLY A 975 -96.46 -23.17 -43.63
N ILE A 976 -96.91 -24.42 -43.50
CA ILE A 976 -98.31 -24.63 -43.20
C ILE A 976 -98.49 -23.92 -41.86
N ASN A 977 -99.13 -22.74 -41.87
CA ASN A 977 -99.48 -21.92 -40.71
C ASN A 977 -99.38 -22.70 -39.40
N GLU A 978 -98.24 -22.61 -38.73
CA GLU A 978 -98.11 -23.12 -37.38
C GLU A 978 -98.74 -22.06 -36.48
N ASN A 979 -100.08 -22.14 -36.40
CA ASN A 979 -101.00 -21.39 -35.56
C ASN A 979 -100.42 -20.13 -34.89
N GLU A 980 -100.61 -18.97 -35.53
CA GLU A 980 -100.97 -17.79 -34.73
C GLU A 980 -102.13 -18.21 -33.82
N ILE A 981 -101.86 -18.30 -32.53
CA ILE A 981 -102.88 -18.55 -31.52
C ILE A 981 -103.74 -17.28 -31.49
N SER A 982 -104.79 -17.27 -32.30
CA SER A 982 -105.72 -16.16 -32.33
C SER A 982 -106.34 -15.97 -30.94
N ASN A 983 -106.03 -14.85 -30.30
CA ASN A 983 -106.77 -14.21 -29.21
C ASN A 983 -106.57 -14.72 -27.76
N ILE A 984 -105.44 -15.34 -27.40
CA ILE A 984 -105.12 -15.63 -25.98
C ILE A 984 -103.75 -15.03 -25.58
N ASN A 985 -103.74 -14.18 -24.55
CA ASN A 985 -102.54 -13.67 -23.90
C ASN A 985 -102.31 -14.39 -22.57
N TYR A 986 -101.08 -14.79 -22.27
CA TYR A 986 -100.75 -15.46 -21.01
C TYR A 986 -99.42 -14.97 -20.42
N PHE A 987 -99.39 -14.73 -19.11
CA PHE A 987 -98.19 -14.23 -18.42
C PHE A 987 -98.25 -14.47 -16.90
N PRO A 988 -97.10 -14.52 -16.20
CA PRO A 988 -95.76 -14.62 -16.78
C PRO A 988 -95.49 -16.02 -17.35
N ASN A 989 -94.67 -16.12 -18.40
CA ASN A 989 -94.09 -17.38 -18.87
C ASN A 989 -92.59 -17.13 -19.20
N PRO A 990 -91.62 -17.65 -18.43
CA PRO A 990 -91.75 -18.70 -17.41
C PRO A 990 -92.55 -18.29 -16.16
N VAL A 991 -93.33 -19.21 -15.61
CA VAL A 991 -94.20 -19.00 -14.43
C VAL A 991 -93.61 -19.65 -13.18
N LYS A 992 -93.70 -18.97 -12.03
CA LYS A 992 -93.42 -19.57 -10.73
C LYS A 992 -94.69 -20.19 -10.14
N ASP A 993 -95.65 -19.41 -9.65
CA ASP A 993 -96.83 -20.01 -8.99
C ASP A 993 -98.13 -19.77 -9.76
N ASN A 994 -98.41 -18.54 -10.19
CA ASN A 994 -99.69 -18.17 -10.80
C ASN A 994 -99.50 -17.74 -12.26
N LEU A 995 -100.19 -18.42 -13.19
CA LEU A 995 -100.25 -18.06 -14.61
C LEU A 995 -101.56 -17.33 -14.89
N THR A 996 -101.49 -16.09 -15.37
CA THR A 996 -102.65 -15.36 -15.87
C THR A 996 -102.88 -15.70 -17.34
N ILE A 997 -104.11 -16.03 -17.72
CA ILE A 997 -104.54 -16.33 -19.08
C ILE A 997 -105.76 -15.45 -19.37
N SER A 998 -105.68 -14.66 -20.43
CA SER A 998 -106.74 -13.75 -20.85
C SER A 998 -107.10 -13.96 -22.32
N ALA A 999 -108.38 -13.89 -22.64
CA ALA A 999 -108.91 -14.11 -23.97
C ALA A 999 -110.08 -13.16 -24.28
N ALA A 1000 -110.37 -12.95 -25.56
CA ALA A 1000 -111.50 -12.11 -25.99
C ALA A 1000 -112.88 -12.69 -25.60
N ASN A 1001 -113.00 -14.02 -25.54
CA ASN A 1001 -114.21 -14.76 -25.16
C ASN A 1001 -113.97 -15.55 -23.85
N SER A 1002 -115.04 -15.97 -23.17
CA SER A 1002 -114.92 -16.76 -21.94
C SER A 1002 -114.21 -18.09 -22.20
N ILE A 1003 -113.19 -18.40 -21.39
CA ILE A 1003 -112.47 -19.66 -21.41
C ILE A 1003 -113.28 -20.68 -20.62
N ASP A 1004 -113.87 -21.67 -21.30
CA ASP A 1004 -114.76 -22.67 -20.71
C ASP A 1004 -113.98 -23.78 -20.01
N ALA A 1005 -112.82 -24.15 -20.54
CA ALA A 1005 -111.96 -25.18 -19.98
C ALA A 1005 -110.48 -24.93 -20.28
N ILE A 1006 -109.63 -25.28 -19.33
CA ILE A 1006 -108.17 -25.32 -19.47
C ILE A 1006 -107.70 -26.71 -19.06
N THR A 1007 -106.86 -27.33 -19.88
CA THR A 1007 -106.20 -28.61 -19.57
C THR A 1007 -104.70 -28.44 -19.69
N VAL A 1008 -103.95 -28.85 -18.67
CA VAL A 1008 -102.50 -28.82 -18.62
C VAL A 1008 -101.97 -30.23 -18.81
N TYR A 1009 -101.04 -30.41 -19.75
CA TYR A 1009 -100.35 -31.67 -20.02
C TYR A 1009 -98.87 -31.57 -19.70
N ASN A 1010 -98.28 -32.66 -19.19
CA ASN A 1010 -96.82 -32.80 -19.21
C ASN A 1010 -96.32 -33.16 -20.63
N LEU A 1011 -95.00 -33.22 -20.83
CA LEU A 1011 -94.41 -33.55 -22.13
C LEU A 1011 -94.69 -34.98 -22.62
N LEU A 1012 -95.14 -35.88 -21.74
CA LEU A 1012 -95.60 -37.23 -22.12
C LEU A 1012 -97.06 -37.24 -22.60
N GLY A 1013 -97.71 -36.07 -22.69
CA GLY A 1013 -99.11 -35.93 -23.08
C GLY A 1013 -100.11 -36.33 -21.98
N GLN A 1014 -99.64 -36.56 -20.75
CA GLN A 1014 -100.52 -36.89 -19.63
C GLN A 1014 -101.13 -35.61 -19.05
N THR A 1015 -102.43 -35.60 -18.84
CA THR A 1015 -103.12 -34.51 -18.15
C THR A 1015 -102.66 -34.43 -16.70
N VAL A 1016 -102.09 -33.29 -16.30
CA VAL A 1016 -101.64 -33.03 -14.92
C VAL A 1016 -102.56 -32.08 -14.16
N MET A 1017 -103.34 -31.25 -14.85
CA MET A 1017 -104.29 -30.32 -14.24
C MET A 1017 -105.44 -29.98 -15.20
N GLN A 1018 -106.63 -29.71 -14.66
CA GLN A 1018 -107.77 -29.20 -15.40
C GLN A 1018 -108.51 -28.12 -14.61
N ALA A 1019 -109.03 -27.11 -15.31
CA ALA A 1019 -109.87 -26.05 -14.75
C ALA A 1019 -111.04 -25.73 -15.70
N GLN A 1020 -112.17 -25.29 -15.15
CA GLN A 1020 -113.32 -24.79 -15.93
C GLN A 1020 -113.73 -23.39 -15.45
N PRO A 1021 -112.96 -22.35 -15.81
CA PRO A 1021 -113.08 -21.04 -15.18
C PRO A 1021 -114.28 -20.22 -15.67
N ARG A 1022 -114.74 -20.42 -16.91
CA ARG A 1022 -115.86 -19.69 -17.54
C ARG A 1022 -115.71 -18.16 -17.41
N SER A 1023 -114.49 -17.67 -17.62
CA SER A 1023 -114.10 -16.25 -17.50
C SER A 1023 -113.20 -15.86 -18.67
N THR A 1024 -113.22 -14.58 -19.05
CA THR A 1024 -112.31 -14.01 -20.06
C THR A 1024 -110.91 -13.73 -19.50
N ASN A 1025 -110.76 -13.72 -18.17
CA ASN A 1025 -109.47 -13.59 -17.48
C ASN A 1025 -109.39 -14.61 -16.34
N VAL A 1026 -108.34 -15.42 -16.34
CA VAL A 1026 -108.17 -16.60 -15.49
C VAL A 1026 -106.79 -16.54 -14.86
N VAL A 1027 -106.71 -16.70 -13.54
CA VAL A 1027 -105.45 -16.96 -12.85
C VAL A 1027 -105.41 -18.43 -12.48
N LEU A 1028 -104.47 -19.17 -13.06
CA LEU A 1028 -104.27 -20.60 -12.85
C LEU A 1028 -103.10 -20.82 -11.91
N ASP A 1029 -103.36 -21.42 -10.74
CA ASP A 1029 -102.34 -21.78 -9.76
C ASP A 1029 -101.64 -23.07 -10.16
N LEU A 1030 -100.35 -22.96 -10.49
CA LEU A 1030 -99.45 -24.03 -10.91
C LEU A 1030 -98.42 -24.38 -9.83
N SER A 1031 -98.53 -23.84 -8.61
CA SER A 1031 -97.56 -24.05 -7.52
C SER A 1031 -97.35 -25.52 -7.14
N SER A 1032 -98.36 -26.36 -7.37
CA SER A 1032 -98.30 -27.81 -7.11
C SER A 1032 -97.62 -28.64 -8.20
N LEU A 1033 -97.32 -28.05 -9.37
CA LEU A 1033 -96.64 -28.74 -10.47
C LEU A 1033 -95.12 -28.66 -10.30
N PRO A 1034 -94.36 -29.76 -10.51
CA PRO A 1034 -92.91 -29.74 -10.55
C PRO A 1034 -92.37 -28.76 -11.61
N THR A 1035 -91.13 -28.29 -11.43
CA THR A 1035 -90.43 -27.49 -12.44
C THR A 1035 -90.30 -28.26 -13.75
N GLY A 1036 -90.52 -27.59 -14.87
CA GLY A 1036 -90.53 -28.23 -16.18
C GLY A 1036 -91.43 -27.54 -17.20
N THR A 1037 -91.44 -28.11 -18.40
CA THR A 1037 -92.30 -27.63 -19.50
C THR A 1037 -93.64 -28.34 -19.49
N TYR A 1038 -94.70 -27.57 -19.67
CA TYR A 1038 -96.08 -28.05 -19.81
C TYR A 1038 -96.72 -27.49 -21.07
N VAL A 1039 -97.69 -28.24 -21.61
CA VAL A 1039 -98.53 -27.81 -22.72
C VAL A 1039 -99.91 -27.52 -22.18
N LEU A 1040 -100.41 -26.29 -22.36
CA LEU A 1040 -101.73 -25.88 -21.93
C LEU A 1040 -102.65 -25.78 -23.13
N LYS A 1041 -103.84 -26.37 -22.99
CA LYS A 1041 -104.93 -26.30 -23.96
C LYS A 1041 -106.09 -25.53 -23.33
N ALA A 1042 -106.39 -24.35 -23.86
CA ALA A 1042 -107.51 -23.52 -23.45
C ALA A 1042 -108.62 -23.58 -24.52
N ASN A 1043 -109.83 -23.94 -24.09
CA ASN A 1043 -111.02 -23.94 -24.93
C ASN A 1043 -111.85 -22.69 -24.59
N ALA A 1044 -112.01 -21.79 -25.56
CA ALA A 1044 -112.99 -20.70 -25.50
C ALA A 1044 -114.10 -21.01 -26.51
N ALA A 1045 -115.34 -20.60 -26.27
CA ALA A 1045 -116.57 -20.98 -26.99
C ALA A 1045 -116.42 -21.52 -28.44
N ASP A 1046 -115.75 -20.78 -29.34
CA ASP A 1046 -115.59 -21.14 -30.76
C ASP A 1046 -114.13 -21.47 -31.17
N SER A 1047 -113.18 -21.51 -30.24
CA SER A 1047 -111.76 -21.75 -30.53
C SER A 1047 -111.03 -22.59 -29.47
N VAL A 1048 -110.04 -23.35 -29.94
CA VAL A 1048 -109.18 -24.16 -29.09
C VAL A 1048 -107.74 -23.73 -29.33
N SER A 1049 -107.09 -23.25 -28.28
CA SER A 1049 -105.72 -22.75 -28.31
C SER A 1049 -104.81 -23.64 -27.49
N THR A 1050 -103.64 -23.97 -28.03
CA THR A 1050 -102.63 -24.78 -27.33
C THR A 1050 -101.31 -24.02 -27.28
N PHE A 1051 -100.75 -23.80 -26.10
CA PHE A 1051 -99.52 -23.04 -25.90
C PHE A 1051 -98.61 -23.68 -24.85
N LYS A 1052 -97.30 -23.43 -24.95
CA LYS A 1052 -96.28 -23.97 -24.05
C LYS A 1052 -96.03 -23.03 -22.87
N VAL A 1053 -95.93 -23.58 -21.67
CA VAL A 1053 -95.61 -22.86 -20.43
C VAL A 1053 -94.46 -23.55 -19.71
N VAL A 1054 -93.49 -22.77 -19.25
CA VAL A 1054 -92.32 -23.22 -18.49
C VAL A 1054 -92.55 -22.88 -17.02
N LYS A 1055 -92.67 -23.91 -16.17
CA LYS A 1055 -92.74 -23.79 -14.70
C LYS A 1055 -91.33 -23.76 -14.12
N LYS A 1056 -91.00 -22.68 -13.41
CA LYS A 1056 -89.75 -22.52 -12.64
C LYS A 1056 -89.92 -22.89 -11.17
#